data_AF-A0A8J7G9K9-F1
#
_entry.id   AF-A0A8J7G9K9-F1
#
_cell.length_a   1.000
_cell.length_b   1.000
_cell.length_c   1.000
_cell.angle_alpha   90.00
_cell.angle_beta   90.00
_cell.angle_gamma   90.00
#
_symmetry.space_group_name_H-M   'P 1'
#
loop_
_entity.id
_entity.type
_entity.pdbx_description
1 polymer ?
#
loop_
_entity_poly.entity_id
_entity_poly.type
_entity_poly.pdbx_seq_one_letter_code
_entity_poly.pdbx_strand_id
1 'polypeptide(L)'
;MSRFRHLATAMVRASAQPEPELGPWPSADHPDRVHRWLIGAWSSDTLRFQVRLASPGLADRLDALSAGTHLDGRDARRAALALARYLVRGGRRATPFGLFAGIGPAAFGPAASVHHSGPPEVRLRPDAVWLADVISRLERAPELRNRLKVGSNNLVAARGDRLVLAWQPHGTVTPVPFSAERSVARTAPVEWCIRRARTPLQFALLVRLLRAEFPTCGEQAAVDLVAGLMGCGMLISQLRVPSTVVDPLGLLLDQLHSVSAEHLDAVAGLVADLQAVWLKLGGVGLSPAFSDAGDMAVVKLMRELAPVEQPLVVDLRLSEQITLPSDIATEVEAAAGVLARLAPHPAGRPEWRAYHQAFLTRYGTGSLVPVTQLVDPVCGLGYPKHFTAPREPASSARDGRLCALAERAVLDGVREICLDDDAVTALSEPVTPSGSPMAHLEVCVEVHAGTVADLNTGQFTLTVAGTSRSAAATRGRFLDLLPEPAGTDTTTELAGLVTLTEGAVPVQVSFPPHATRPDNVLRSRQVLPEIICLAELRSHADTVIGLDDLAVTATGDRLVLVQVSRRRVLEPMVTHAGASHTMPPLGRLLLELPAALACPVKPLDWGAASAMPFRPALRYGRVILSPAAWHLDPTELPGPTSTELEWTARWRVVRRRLRLPDCVRIGHGDQQLRLMLAKAMDRALLRVHLDAADGPVTITEAAGPSSFGWLDSRAAELVVGLTSIHPPAPPPSILTSGPWPPHEPTAPLLPGSRMLSARLLTTPELMDTILTRGLPALLAQWETPPEVWFLRMRHPEPHLRLRVHTADYGTAAMRVGRWAEQLRQHGWIGDLVLDTYRPETHRYGPHACMDTAELLFTADSAAAQAQLDVARQRCVDLRALTAVSMVDLAGAMLGGPAAGREWLIAHPELAADTPTDRTVLRQSLAVASNPDDDLLAEAWTRRRRAAQHYADTLAADGGRLAADSVLPSLLHLHFVRSHLPDPHGEAAVMRLARAVALATARTRTRTRTREAA
;
A
#
# COMPACT_ATOMS: atom_id res chain seq x y z
N MET A 1 -1.54 -23.68 -14.52
CA MET A 1 -1.36 -24.19 -13.13
C MET A 1 -1.76 -23.10 -12.15
N SER A 2 -2.51 -23.46 -11.10
CA SER A 2 -2.95 -22.50 -10.07
C SER A 2 -1.75 -21.82 -9.39
N ARG A 3 -1.85 -20.53 -9.08
CA ARG A 3 -0.84 -19.74 -8.34
C ARG A 3 -1.21 -19.53 -6.87
N PHE A 4 -2.41 -19.94 -6.48
CA PHE A 4 -2.99 -19.70 -5.17
C PHE A 4 -3.67 -20.96 -4.65
N ARG A 5 -3.82 -21.02 -3.33
CA ARG A 5 -4.62 -22.02 -2.63
C ARG A 5 -5.61 -21.33 -1.71
N HIS A 6 -6.85 -21.80 -1.67
CA HIS A 6 -7.86 -21.28 -0.76
C HIS A 6 -7.58 -21.67 0.70
N LEU A 7 -8.01 -20.80 1.61
CA LEU A 7 -8.08 -21.05 3.04
C LEU A 7 -9.28 -21.96 3.37
N ALA A 8 -9.23 -22.65 4.52
CA ALA A 8 -10.28 -23.58 4.91
C ALA A 8 -11.61 -22.86 5.19
N THR A 9 -11.52 -21.63 5.68
CA THR A 9 -12.67 -20.82 6.09
C THR A 9 -13.10 -19.86 4.96
N ALA A 10 -14.41 -19.79 4.69
CA ALA A 10 -15.04 -18.81 3.81
C ALA A 10 -16.16 -18.04 4.54
N MET A 11 -16.56 -16.90 3.99
CA MET A 11 -17.70 -16.13 4.49
C MET A 11 -18.68 -15.87 3.35
N VAL A 12 -19.95 -16.16 3.56
CA VAL A 12 -21.02 -15.71 2.66
C VAL A 12 -21.53 -14.34 3.11
N ARG A 13 -21.90 -13.52 2.14
CA ARG A 13 -22.68 -12.30 2.33
C ARG A 13 -23.94 -12.45 1.51
N ALA A 14 -25.10 -12.17 2.08
CA ALA A 14 -26.35 -12.25 1.33
C ALA A 14 -27.35 -11.19 1.76
N SER A 15 -28.28 -10.85 0.87
CA SER A 15 -29.46 -10.09 1.25
C SER A 15 -30.25 -10.84 2.31
N ALA A 16 -30.79 -10.13 3.30
CA ALA A 16 -31.47 -10.75 4.43
C ALA A 16 -32.76 -11.47 4.00
N GLN A 17 -33.47 -10.90 3.02
CA GLN A 17 -34.75 -11.38 2.53
C GLN A 17 -34.82 -11.25 1.00
N PRO A 18 -35.71 -12.00 0.33
CA PRO A 18 -36.04 -11.76 -1.06
C PRO A 18 -36.72 -10.39 -1.24
N GLU A 19 -36.78 -9.90 -2.49
CA GLU A 19 -37.52 -8.68 -2.79
C GLU A 19 -39.01 -8.87 -2.51
N PRO A 20 -39.67 -7.95 -1.77
CA PRO A 20 -41.10 -8.06 -1.49
C PRO A 20 -41.92 -7.88 -2.76
N GLU A 21 -43.05 -8.60 -2.86
CA GLU A 21 -44.04 -8.34 -3.89
C GLU A 21 -44.78 -7.03 -3.60
N LEU A 22 -44.73 -6.10 -4.55
CA LEU A 22 -45.36 -4.80 -4.44
C LEU A 22 -46.36 -4.59 -5.57
N GLY A 23 -47.37 -3.75 -5.30
CA GLY A 23 -48.29 -3.27 -6.32
C GLY A 23 -47.59 -2.50 -7.45
N PRO A 24 -48.31 -2.22 -8.55
CA PRO A 24 -47.72 -1.57 -9.73
C PRO A 24 -47.09 -0.23 -9.37
N TRP A 25 -45.92 0.05 -9.96
CA TRP A 25 -45.22 1.32 -9.78
C TRP A 25 -46.11 2.49 -10.24
N PRO A 26 -46.29 3.53 -9.41
CA PRO A 26 -47.16 4.65 -9.74
C PRO A 26 -46.53 5.56 -10.80
N SER A 27 -47.34 5.98 -11.77
CA SER A 27 -46.98 7.06 -12.70
C SER A 27 -46.75 8.36 -11.92
N ALA A 28 -45.76 9.13 -12.37
CA ALA A 28 -45.43 10.42 -11.76
C ALA A 28 -46.55 11.48 -11.90
N ASP A 29 -47.44 11.31 -12.87
CA ASP A 29 -48.49 12.28 -13.21
C ASP A 29 -49.73 12.17 -12.30
N HIS A 30 -49.73 11.22 -11.36
CA HIS A 30 -50.84 10.94 -10.45
C HIS A 30 -50.39 10.87 -8.98
N PRO A 31 -50.27 12.02 -8.28
CA PRO A 31 -49.80 12.10 -6.90
C PRO A 31 -50.53 11.14 -5.94
N ASP A 32 -51.85 11.00 -6.04
CA ASP A 32 -52.65 10.10 -5.19
C ASP A 32 -52.27 8.62 -5.36
N ARG A 33 -51.80 8.23 -6.55
CA ARG A 33 -51.30 6.86 -6.80
C ARG A 33 -49.93 6.67 -6.16
N VAL A 34 -49.09 7.71 -6.14
CA VAL A 34 -47.79 7.69 -5.46
C VAL A 34 -47.97 7.55 -3.96
N HIS A 35 -48.89 8.31 -3.37
CA HIS A 35 -49.25 8.20 -1.95
C HIS A 35 -49.74 6.81 -1.57
N ARG A 36 -50.70 6.25 -2.33
CA ARG A 36 -51.19 4.89 -2.08
C ARG A 36 -50.10 3.84 -2.20
N TRP A 37 -49.20 3.96 -3.18
CA TRP A 37 -48.07 3.05 -3.33
C TRP A 37 -47.12 3.16 -2.14
N LEU A 38 -46.81 4.38 -1.67
CA LEU A 38 -45.98 4.62 -0.49
C LEU A 38 -46.57 3.97 0.75
N ILE A 39 -47.84 4.21 1.05
CA ILE A 39 -48.53 3.62 2.21
C ILE A 39 -48.55 2.09 2.11
N GLY A 40 -48.86 1.56 0.92
CA GLY A 40 -48.84 0.11 0.68
C GLY A 40 -47.46 -0.51 0.89
N ALA A 41 -46.41 0.08 0.30
CA ALA A 41 -45.04 -0.40 0.47
C ALA A 41 -44.55 -0.25 1.92
N TRP A 42 -44.95 0.81 2.61
CA TRP A 42 -44.59 1.09 4.01
C TRP A 42 -45.38 0.29 5.04
N SER A 43 -46.29 -0.60 4.62
CA SER A 43 -47.04 -1.49 5.52
C SER A 43 -46.22 -2.67 6.07
N SER A 44 -45.06 -2.98 5.47
CA SER A 44 -44.17 -4.05 5.94
C SER A 44 -43.32 -3.60 7.13
N ASP A 45 -43.55 -4.18 8.31
CA ASP A 45 -42.75 -3.89 9.51
C ASP A 45 -41.25 -4.11 9.28
N THR A 46 -40.89 -5.17 8.55
CA THR A 46 -39.47 -5.44 8.22
C THR A 46 -38.85 -4.28 7.44
N LEU A 47 -39.53 -3.79 6.39
CA LEU A 47 -39.02 -2.67 5.59
C LEU A 47 -38.93 -1.39 6.42
N ARG A 48 -39.92 -1.13 7.28
CA ARG A 48 -39.91 0.02 8.19
C ARG A 48 -38.69 0.01 9.08
N PHE A 49 -38.34 -1.14 9.69
CA PHE A 49 -37.14 -1.26 10.53
C PHE A 49 -35.85 -1.07 9.74
N GLN A 50 -35.73 -1.73 8.59
CA GLN A 50 -34.57 -1.60 7.71
C GLN A 50 -34.31 -0.15 7.31
N VAL A 51 -35.35 0.56 6.86
CA VAL A 51 -35.25 1.96 6.43
C VAL A 51 -35.08 2.91 7.61
N ARG A 52 -35.72 2.67 8.76
CA ARG A 52 -35.53 3.48 9.97
C ARG A 52 -34.08 3.44 10.46
N LEU A 53 -33.43 2.29 10.38
CA LEU A 53 -32.01 2.17 10.72
C LEU A 53 -31.10 2.84 9.69
N ALA A 54 -31.42 2.72 8.39
CA ALA A 54 -30.58 3.31 7.35
C ALA A 54 -30.79 4.82 7.14
N SER A 55 -32.02 5.31 7.34
CA SER A 55 -32.44 6.66 6.98
C SER A 55 -33.64 7.11 7.84
N PRO A 56 -33.39 7.46 9.13
CA PRO A 56 -34.44 7.87 10.07
C PRO A 56 -35.33 8.98 9.53
N GLY A 57 -34.75 10.01 8.91
CA GLY A 57 -35.52 11.14 8.37
C GLY A 57 -36.42 10.79 7.18
N LEU A 58 -36.18 9.67 6.48
CA LEU A 58 -37.13 9.14 5.49
C LEU A 58 -38.24 8.36 6.19
N ALA A 59 -37.88 7.52 7.16
CA ALA A 59 -38.84 6.72 7.91
C ALA A 59 -39.87 7.60 8.64
N ASP A 60 -39.44 8.69 9.29
CA ASP A 60 -40.33 9.60 10.00
C ASP A 60 -41.30 10.31 9.04
N ARG A 61 -40.87 10.66 7.83
CA ARG A 61 -41.75 11.23 6.79
C ARG A 61 -42.79 10.23 6.32
N LEU A 62 -42.42 8.96 6.15
CA LEU A 62 -43.32 7.90 5.69
C LEU A 62 -44.32 7.46 6.78
N ASP A 63 -43.90 7.51 8.05
CA ASP A 63 -44.81 7.35 9.18
C ASP A 63 -45.83 8.50 9.25
N ALA A 64 -45.38 9.75 9.12
CA ALA A 64 -46.27 10.90 9.10
C ALA A 64 -47.29 10.81 7.95
N LEU A 65 -46.85 10.36 6.77
CA LEU A 65 -47.72 10.08 5.63
C LEU A 65 -48.77 9.00 5.96
N SER A 66 -48.35 7.91 6.59
CA SER A 66 -49.24 6.81 7.00
C SER A 66 -50.24 7.24 8.09
N ALA A 67 -49.87 8.24 8.90
CA ALA A 67 -50.72 8.87 9.90
C ALA A 67 -51.67 9.96 9.34
N GLY A 68 -51.68 10.17 8.01
CA GLY A 68 -52.62 11.08 7.34
C GLY A 68 -52.03 12.44 6.94
N THR A 69 -50.73 12.66 7.10
CA THR A 69 -50.06 13.87 6.58
C THR A 69 -49.98 13.83 5.06
N HIS A 70 -50.30 14.94 4.38
CA HIS A 70 -50.24 14.99 2.92
C HIS A 70 -48.92 15.59 2.43
N LEU A 71 -48.14 14.83 1.65
CA LEU A 71 -47.00 15.33 0.89
C LEU A 71 -47.44 15.95 -0.44
N ASP A 72 -46.79 17.03 -0.87
CA ASP A 72 -46.98 17.51 -2.25
C ASP A 72 -46.51 16.46 -3.29
N GLY A 73 -46.90 16.62 -4.55
CA GLY A 73 -46.59 15.63 -5.59
C GLY A 73 -45.09 15.41 -5.82
N ARG A 74 -44.26 16.44 -5.63
CA ARG A 74 -42.81 16.38 -5.85
C ARG A 74 -42.13 15.64 -4.70
N ASP A 75 -42.51 15.95 -3.47
CA ASP A 75 -41.99 15.33 -2.27
C ASP A 75 -42.46 13.88 -2.14
N ALA A 76 -43.70 13.58 -2.48
CA ALA A 76 -44.20 12.21 -2.57
C ALA A 76 -43.37 11.39 -3.58
N ARG A 77 -43.07 11.95 -4.77
CA ARG A 77 -42.25 11.26 -5.77
C ARG A 77 -40.81 11.05 -5.29
N ARG A 78 -40.21 12.05 -4.64
CA ARG A 78 -38.86 11.95 -4.06
C ARG A 78 -38.79 10.88 -2.97
N ALA A 79 -39.79 10.82 -2.09
CA ALA A 79 -39.91 9.78 -1.07
C ALA A 79 -40.07 8.39 -1.69
N ALA A 80 -40.90 8.25 -2.73
CA ALA A 80 -41.10 6.98 -3.44
C ALA A 80 -39.81 6.46 -4.11
N LEU A 81 -39.06 7.35 -4.77
CA LEU A 81 -37.77 7.00 -5.36
C LEU A 81 -36.73 6.61 -4.29
N ALA A 82 -36.71 7.31 -3.15
CA ALA A 82 -35.83 6.96 -2.04
C ALA A 82 -36.18 5.59 -1.45
N LEU A 83 -37.46 5.30 -1.21
CA LEU A 83 -37.93 4.00 -0.74
C LEU A 83 -37.63 2.88 -1.75
N ALA A 84 -37.84 3.14 -3.05
CA ALA A 84 -37.51 2.21 -4.13
C ALA A 84 -36.02 1.80 -4.15
N ARG A 85 -35.09 2.73 -3.84
CA ARG A 85 -33.67 2.39 -3.72
C ARG A 85 -33.41 1.40 -2.57
N TYR A 86 -34.11 1.57 -1.44
CA TYR A 86 -34.00 0.65 -0.31
C TYR A 86 -34.62 -0.72 -0.60
N LEU A 87 -35.75 -0.76 -1.32
CA LEU A 87 -36.37 -2.01 -1.78
C LEU A 87 -35.45 -2.79 -2.72
N VAL A 88 -34.88 -2.12 -3.72
CA VAL A 88 -33.89 -2.72 -4.63
C VAL A 88 -32.66 -3.21 -3.87
N ARG A 89 -32.18 -2.43 -2.89
CA ARG A 89 -31.07 -2.83 -2.03
C ARG A 89 -31.39 -4.12 -1.26
N GLY A 90 -32.53 -4.13 -0.57
CA GLY A 90 -32.91 -5.18 0.37
C GLY A 90 -33.05 -6.56 -0.26
N GLY A 91 -33.52 -6.64 -1.51
CA GLY A 91 -33.69 -7.93 -2.19
C GLY A 91 -32.54 -8.35 -3.11
N ARG A 92 -31.61 -7.45 -3.46
CA ARG A 92 -30.72 -7.67 -4.63
C ARG A 92 -29.27 -7.28 -4.42
N ARG A 93 -28.87 -6.97 -3.19
CA ARG A 93 -27.50 -6.59 -2.87
C ARG A 93 -26.98 -7.33 -1.63
N ALA A 94 -25.88 -8.04 -1.79
CA ALA A 94 -25.27 -8.85 -0.73
C ALA A 94 -24.39 -8.02 0.24
N THR A 95 -23.99 -6.79 -0.10
CA THR A 95 -23.09 -5.98 0.74
C THR A 95 -23.69 -5.70 2.14
N PRO A 96 -23.09 -6.19 3.25
CA PRO A 96 -23.66 -6.07 4.60
C PRO A 96 -23.93 -4.62 5.00
N PHE A 97 -25.17 -4.33 5.42
CA PHE A 97 -25.60 -2.99 5.84
C PHE A 97 -26.89 -3.05 6.64
N GLY A 98 -26.78 -2.82 7.94
CA GLY A 98 -27.93 -2.87 8.85
C GLY A 98 -28.66 -4.21 8.72
N LEU A 99 -29.98 -4.13 8.54
CA LEU A 99 -30.86 -5.29 8.39
C LEU A 99 -31.14 -5.69 6.93
N PHE A 100 -30.51 -5.03 5.94
CA PHE A 100 -30.74 -5.34 4.53
C PHE A 100 -29.95 -6.55 4.03
N ALA A 101 -28.74 -6.73 4.55
CA ALA A 101 -27.83 -7.80 4.17
C ALA A 101 -26.89 -8.12 5.33
N GLY A 102 -26.56 -9.40 5.45
CA GLY A 102 -25.78 -9.95 6.56
C GLY A 102 -24.65 -10.85 6.10
N ILE A 103 -24.01 -11.47 7.08
CA ILE A 103 -22.88 -12.39 6.92
C ILE A 103 -23.23 -13.77 7.49
N GLY A 104 -22.69 -14.83 6.92
CA GLY A 104 -22.81 -16.20 7.43
C GLY A 104 -21.52 -17.00 7.21
N PRO A 105 -21.30 -18.08 7.98
CA PRO A 105 -20.16 -18.97 7.76
C PRO A 105 -20.34 -19.75 6.45
N ALA A 106 -19.25 -19.93 5.72
CA ALA A 106 -19.20 -20.79 4.55
C ALA A 106 -17.98 -21.73 4.60
N ALA A 107 -18.15 -22.96 4.13
CA ALA A 107 -17.09 -23.97 4.03
C ALA A 107 -17.09 -24.65 2.66
N PHE A 108 -15.98 -25.29 2.32
CA PHE A 108 -15.87 -26.11 1.11
C PHE A 108 -15.90 -27.60 1.47
N GLY A 109 -16.66 -28.38 0.70
CA GLY A 109 -16.85 -29.81 0.90
C GLY A 109 -17.20 -30.55 -0.38
N PRO A 110 -17.51 -31.86 -0.30
CA PRO A 110 -17.80 -32.68 -1.47
C PRO A 110 -19.15 -32.36 -2.14
N ALA A 111 -20.08 -31.73 -1.41
CA ALA A 111 -21.40 -31.37 -1.90
C ALA A 111 -21.90 -30.06 -1.26
N ALA A 112 -22.72 -29.34 -2.01
CA ALA A 112 -23.43 -28.15 -1.60
C ALA A 112 -24.54 -28.49 -0.59
N SER A 113 -24.61 -27.73 0.50
CA SER A 113 -25.72 -27.75 1.45
C SER A 113 -25.96 -26.37 2.07
N VAL A 114 -27.23 -26.09 2.38
CA VAL A 114 -27.65 -24.87 3.07
C VAL A 114 -28.50 -25.31 4.26
N HIS A 115 -28.00 -25.08 5.47
CA HIS A 115 -28.69 -25.43 6.72
C HIS A 115 -29.05 -24.16 7.48
N HIS A 116 -30.26 -24.09 8.04
CA HIS A 116 -30.70 -22.95 8.84
C HIS A 116 -30.54 -23.29 10.33
N SER A 117 -29.74 -22.49 11.05
CA SER A 117 -29.47 -22.65 12.48
C SER A 117 -30.18 -21.57 13.31
N GLY A 118 -31.52 -21.56 13.29
CA GLY A 118 -32.35 -20.64 14.08
C GLY A 118 -32.68 -19.32 13.35
N PRO A 119 -33.20 -18.30 14.05
CA PRO A 119 -33.45 -16.98 13.48
C PRO A 119 -32.13 -16.23 13.20
N PRO A 120 -32.13 -15.26 12.27
CA PRO A 120 -30.99 -14.37 12.10
C PRO A 120 -30.75 -13.53 13.37
N GLU A 121 -29.50 -13.23 13.65
CA GLU A 121 -29.10 -12.50 14.86
C GLU A 121 -28.47 -11.16 14.52
N VAL A 122 -28.58 -10.20 15.44
CA VAL A 122 -28.03 -8.85 15.26
C VAL A 122 -26.99 -8.53 16.32
N ARG A 123 -25.93 -7.84 15.91
CA ARG A 123 -25.02 -7.12 16.81
C ARG A 123 -25.33 -5.63 16.73
N LEU A 124 -25.69 -5.03 17.86
CA LEU A 124 -25.89 -3.59 17.99
C LEU A 124 -24.61 -2.96 18.54
N ARG A 125 -24.15 -1.87 17.92
CA ARG A 125 -22.98 -1.12 18.36
C ARG A 125 -23.29 0.38 18.33
N PRO A 126 -22.68 1.20 19.20
CA PRO A 126 -22.76 2.64 19.05
C PRO A 126 -22.12 3.11 17.75
N ASP A 127 -22.72 4.11 17.10
CA ASP A 127 -22.10 4.82 15.99
C ASP A 127 -20.85 5.59 16.46
N ALA A 128 -19.81 5.57 15.63
CA ALA A 128 -18.53 6.18 15.97
C ALA A 128 -18.62 7.70 16.16
N VAL A 129 -19.50 8.41 15.44
CA VAL A 129 -19.71 9.85 15.62
C VAL A 129 -20.39 10.11 16.95
N TRP A 130 -21.42 9.32 17.29
CA TRP A 130 -22.06 9.38 18.61
C TRP A 130 -21.06 9.15 19.74
N LEU A 131 -20.26 8.09 19.64
CA LEU A 131 -19.27 7.73 20.66
C LEU A 131 -18.20 8.82 20.80
N ALA A 132 -17.73 9.38 19.68
CA ALA A 132 -16.73 10.44 19.70
C ALA A 132 -17.26 11.74 20.35
N ASP A 133 -18.54 12.07 20.16
CA ASP A 133 -19.17 13.24 20.80
C ASP A 133 -19.27 13.06 22.33
N VAL A 134 -19.76 11.88 22.77
CA VAL A 134 -19.80 11.50 24.18
C VAL A 134 -18.42 11.59 24.83
N ILE A 135 -17.40 10.98 24.22
CA ILE A 135 -16.02 11.05 24.73
C ILE A 135 -15.53 12.50 24.81
N SER A 136 -15.82 13.31 23.79
CA SER A 136 -15.41 14.72 23.78
C SER A 136 -16.09 15.54 24.89
N ARG A 137 -17.33 15.22 25.27
CA ARG A 137 -18.01 15.81 26.43
C ARG A 137 -17.34 15.38 27.74
N LEU A 138 -17.01 14.10 27.88
CA LEU A 138 -16.31 13.57 29.06
C LEU A 138 -14.92 14.22 29.23
N GLU A 139 -14.15 14.36 28.15
CA GLU A 139 -12.81 14.98 28.18
C GLU A 139 -12.84 16.48 28.55
N ARG A 140 -13.96 17.18 28.33
CA ARG A 140 -14.12 18.60 28.71
C ARG A 140 -14.43 18.80 30.19
N ALA A 141 -14.92 17.78 30.90
CA ALA A 141 -15.24 17.88 32.33
C ALA A 141 -13.96 17.95 33.18
N PRO A 142 -13.64 19.08 33.85
CA PRO A 142 -12.35 19.26 34.51
C PRO A 142 -12.03 18.23 35.59
N GLU A 143 -13.02 17.89 36.43
CA GLU A 143 -12.88 16.92 37.51
C GLU A 143 -12.52 15.52 37.00
N LEU A 144 -13.18 15.09 35.93
CA LEU A 144 -12.88 13.81 35.28
C LEU A 144 -11.53 13.88 34.58
N ARG A 145 -11.30 14.92 33.76
CA ARG A 145 -10.07 15.11 33.00
C ARG A 145 -8.83 15.00 33.88
N ASN A 146 -8.85 15.59 35.08
CA ASN A 146 -7.76 15.53 36.04
C ASN A 146 -7.37 14.09 36.45
N ARG A 147 -8.32 13.15 36.42
CA ARG A 147 -8.11 11.74 36.77
C ARG A 147 -7.72 10.85 35.58
N LEU A 148 -7.97 11.30 34.35
CA LEU A 148 -7.66 10.53 33.13
C LEU A 148 -6.15 10.42 32.91
N LYS A 149 -5.68 9.26 32.42
CA LYS A 149 -4.35 9.15 31.83
C LYS A 149 -4.34 9.80 30.45
N VAL A 150 -3.24 10.49 30.17
CA VAL A 150 -2.92 11.11 28.88
C VAL A 150 -1.55 10.62 28.42
N GLY A 151 -1.42 10.33 27.14
CA GLY A 151 -0.16 9.97 26.51
C GLY A 151 0.11 10.77 25.25
N SER A 152 1.37 10.89 24.90
CA SER A 152 1.78 11.56 23.68
C SER A 152 1.33 10.80 22.45
N ASN A 153 0.79 11.53 21.47
CA ASN A 153 0.54 10.97 20.16
C ASN A 153 1.89 10.61 19.52
N ASN A 154 2.08 9.34 19.19
CA ASN A 154 3.35 8.83 18.65
C ASN A 154 3.66 9.31 17.23
N LEU A 155 2.75 10.08 16.60
CA LEU A 155 2.95 10.75 15.32
C LEU A 155 3.47 12.20 15.45
N VAL A 156 3.62 12.74 16.66
CA VAL A 156 4.15 14.10 16.87
C VAL A 156 5.61 14.15 16.45
N ALA A 157 5.92 14.99 15.46
CA ALA A 157 7.27 15.21 14.97
C ALA A 157 7.74 16.64 15.26
N ALA A 158 9.02 16.82 15.55
CA ALA A 158 9.62 18.14 15.69
C ALA A 158 10.13 18.64 14.32
N ARG A 159 9.79 19.89 13.96
CA ARG A 159 10.32 20.61 12.80
C ARG A 159 10.80 21.99 13.24
N GLY A 160 12.10 22.12 13.48
CA GLY A 160 12.67 23.36 14.03
C GLY A 160 12.05 23.72 15.39
N ASP A 161 11.45 24.91 15.44
CA ASP A 161 10.76 25.51 16.58
C ASP A 161 9.26 25.12 16.67
N ARG A 162 8.83 24.10 15.92
CA ARG A 162 7.43 23.63 15.88
C ARG A 162 7.33 22.13 16.18
N LEU A 163 6.24 21.74 16.83
CA LEU A 163 5.75 20.37 16.88
C LEU A 163 4.59 20.23 15.90
N VAL A 164 4.63 19.14 15.12
CA VAL A 164 3.76 18.94 13.97
C VAL A 164 3.05 17.60 14.05
N LEU A 165 1.76 17.61 13.72
CA LEU A 165 0.95 16.44 13.44
C LEU A 165 0.37 16.55 12.03
N ALA A 166 0.74 15.62 11.15
CA ALA A 166 0.24 15.57 9.77
C ALA A 166 -1.26 15.26 9.69
N TRP A 167 -1.84 14.71 10.75
CA TRP A 167 -3.25 14.36 10.85
C TRP A 167 -3.70 14.42 12.32
N GLN A 168 -4.89 14.96 12.56
CA GLN A 168 -5.50 14.99 13.89
C GLN A 168 -6.42 13.78 14.08
N PRO A 169 -6.02 12.77 14.89
CA PRO A 169 -6.88 11.64 15.22
C PRO A 169 -8.13 12.13 15.97
N HIS A 170 -9.28 11.50 15.71
CA HIS A 170 -10.56 11.85 16.34
C HIS A 170 -10.98 13.32 16.17
N GLY A 171 -10.43 14.01 15.16
CA GLY A 171 -10.83 15.36 14.75
C GLY A 171 -12.26 15.40 14.21
N THR A 172 -12.76 16.63 14.01
CA THR A 172 -14.16 17.00 13.72
C THR A 172 -14.98 16.02 12.87
N VAL A 173 -16.29 15.96 13.14
CA VAL A 173 -17.32 15.25 12.35
C VAL A 173 -17.25 15.59 10.85
N THR A 174 -16.76 16.78 10.51
CA THR A 174 -16.54 17.25 9.14
C THR A 174 -15.17 16.79 8.62
N PRO A 175 -15.09 16.17 7.42
CA PRO A 175 -13.83 15.79 6.79
C PRO A 175 -12.94 17.02 6.60
N VAL A 176 -11.79 17.03 7.25
CA VAL A 176 -10.75 18.03 6.99
C VAL A 176 -9.93 17.54 5.78
N PRO A 177 -9.41 18.41 4.89
CA PRO A 177 -8.52 17.96 3.83
C PRO A 177 -7.27 17.25 4.38
N PHE A 178 -6.73 16.28 3.62
CA PHE A 178 -5.48 15.55 3.92
C PHE A 178 -4.27 16.45 4.25
N SER A 179 -4.34 17.74 3.92
CA SER A 179 -3.28 18.74 4.09
C SER A 179 -3.40 19.57 5.38
N ALA A 180 -4.41 19.35 6.23
CA ALA A 180 -4.59 20.14 7.45
C ALA A 180 -3.67 19.66 8.58
N GLU A 181 -2.39 19.97 8.43
CA GLU A 181 -1.39 19.83 9.46
C GLU A 181 -1.74 20.66 10.70
N ARG A 182 -1.59 20.07 11.90
CA ARG A 182 -1.61 20.80 13.16
C ARG A 182 -0.19 21.12 13.58
N SER A 183 0.04 22.37 13.92
CA SER A 183 1.36 22.88 14.28
C SER A 183 1.26 23.71 15.55
N VAL A 184 2.11 23.41 16.55
CA VAL A 184 2.20 24.12 17.82
C VAL A 184 3.64 24.58 18.02
N ALA A 185 3.84 25.73 18.67
CA ALA A 185 5.18 26.20 19.02
C ALA A 185 5.88 25.19 19.95
N ARG A 186 7.11 24.81 19.62
CA ARG A 186 7.96 23.92 20.42
C ARG A 186 8.70 24.73 21.48
N THR A 187 7.95 25.21 22.47
CA THR A 187 8.54 25.82 23.66
C THR A 187 9.03 24.74 24.63
N ALA A 188 9.95 25.10 25.54
CA ALA A 188 10.47 24.14 26.52
C ALA A 188 9.36 23.46 27.37
N PRO A 189 8.32 24.15 27.87
CA PRO A 189 7.18 23.51 28.55
C PRO A 189 6.41 22.52 27.68
N VAL A 190 6.17 22.85 26.41
CA VAL A 190 5.43 21.99 25.46
C VAL A 190 6.23 20.73 25.14
N GLU A 191 7.50 20.87 24.76
CA GLU A 191 8.37 19.73 24.47
C GLU A 191 8.56 18.83 25.70
N TRP A 192 8.71 19.43 26.89
CA TRP A 192 8.80 18.70 28.13
C TRP A 192 7.54 17.85 28.38
N CYS A 193 6.33 18.43 28.20
CA CYS A 193 5.07 17.68 28.32
C CYS A 193 5.02 16.48 27.36
N ILE A 194 5.34 16.69 26.08
CA ILE A 194 5.29 15.64 25.06
C ILE A 194 6.31 14.53 25.34
N ARG A 195 7.51 14.87 25.83
CA ARG A 195 8.50 13.86 26.20
C ARG A 195 8.08 13.10 27.46
N ARG A 196 7.55 13.80 28.47
CA ARG A 196 7.13 13.17 29.73
C ARG A 196 5.93 12.25 29.55
N ALA A 197 5.00 12.61 28.66
CA ALA A 197 3.81 11.82 28.36
C ALA A 197 4.02 10.69 27.34
N ARG A 198 5.26 10.38 26.94
CA ARG A 198 5.55 9.14 26.16
C ARG A 198 5.11 7.88 26.91
N THR A 199 5.24 7.89 28.24
CA THR A 199 4.59 6.92 29.11
C THR A 199 3.31 7.56 29.64
N PRO A 200 2.14 6.92 29.46
CA PRO A 200 0.87 7.54 29.84
C PRO A 200 0.80 7.83 31.35
N LEU A 201 0.38 9.04 31.73
CA LEU A 201 0.26 9.47 33.12
C LEU A 201 -1.02 10.26 33.35
N GLN A 202 -1.47 10.36 34.61
CA GLN A 202 -2.65 11.16 34.94
C GLN A 202 -2.46 12.63 34.58
N PHE A 203 -3.51 13.27 34.05
CA PHE A 203 -3.50 14.68 33.65
C PHE A 203 -3.06 15.59 34.81
N ALA A 204 -3.64 15.42 36.00
CA ALA A 204 -3.29 16.23 37.17
C ALA A 204 -1.82 16.03 37.59
N LEU A 205 -1.30 14.80 37.45
CA LEU A 205 0.10 14.52 37.70
C LEU A 205 1.01 15.24 36.68
N LEU A 206 0.64 15.24 35.40
CA LEU A 206 1.40 15.94 34.36
C LEU A 206 1.44 17.45 34.62
N VAL A 207 0.30 18.06 34.97
CA VAL A 207 0.22 19.48 35.35
C VAL A 207 1.11 19.78 36.56
N ARG A 208 1.05 18.95 37.62
CA ARG A 208 1.87 19.14 38.82
C ARG A 208 3.36 19.05 38.52
N LEU A 209 3.77 18.06 37.73
CA LEU A 209 5.18 17.89 37.34
C LEU A 209 5.65 19.03 36.42
N LEU A 210 4.78 19.51 35.52
CA LEU A 210 5.10 20.67 34.67
C LEU A 210 5.38 21.92 35.52
N ARG A 211 4.57 22.17 36.55
CA ARG A 211 4.78 23.31 37.45
C ARG A 211 6.03 23.17 38.30
N ALA A 212 6.40 21.94 38.69
CA ALA A 212 7.63 21.69 39.42
C ALA A 212 8.87 22.00 38.55
N GLU A 213 8.83 21.65 37.27
CA GLU A 213 9.91 21.93 36.31
C GLU A 213 9.95 23.42 35.88
N PHE A 214 8.78 24.05 35.72
CA PHE A 214 8.64 25.44 35.29
C PHE A 214 7.85 26.26 36.32
N PRO A 215 8.48 26.70 37.43
CA PRO A 215 7.79 27.39 38.54
C PRO A 215 7.10 28.70 38.17
N THR A 216 7.51 29.34 37.07
CA THR A 216 6.89 30.57 36.55
C THR A 216 5.54 30.30 35.86
N CYS A 217 5.20 29.04 35.60
CA CYS A 217 3.92 28.65 35.03
C CYS A 217 2.86 28.56 36.13
N GLY A 218 1.91 29.51 36.14
CA GLY A 218 0.76 29.48 37.04
C GLY A 218 -0.09 28.23 36.83
N GLU A 219 -0.87 27.85 37.85
CA GLU A 219 -1.65 26.61 37.83
C GLU A 219 -2.62 26.52 36.66
N GLN A 220 -3.41 27.57 36.46
CA GLN A 220 -4.38 27.61 35.35
C GLN A 220 -3.67 27.57 33.99
N ALA A 221 -2.54 28.27 33.83
CA ALA A 221 -1.77 28.25 32.59
C ALA A 221 -1.21 26.85 32.29
N ALA A 222 -0.77 26.11 33.30
CA ALA A 222 -0.31 24.72 33.15
C ALA A 222 -1.47 23.80 32.74
N VAL A 223 -2.65 23.97 33.36
CA VAL A 223 -3.87 23.24 32.98
C VAL A 223 -4.27 23.53 31.53
N ASP A 224 -4.31 24.80 31.16
CA ASP A 224 -4.70 25.25 29.81
C ASP A 224 -3.70 24.77 28.75
N LEU A 225 -2.40 24.74 29.07
CA LEU A 225 -1.37 24.21 28.18
C LEU A 225 -1.60 22.72 27.92
N VAL A 226 -1.73 21.90 28.96
CA VAL A 226 -1.92 20.44 28.79
C VAL A 226 -3.27 20.14 28.12
N ALA A 227 -4.33 20.87 28.48
CA ALA A 227 -5.64 20.77 27.85
C ALA A 227 -5.60 21.18 26.37
N GLY A 228 -4.84 22.23 26.02
CA GLY A 228 -4.64 22.67 24.65
C GLY A 228 -3.88 21.62 23.81
N LEU A 229 -2.85 20.99 24.38
CA LEU A 229 -2.15 19.88 23.71
C LEU A 229 -3.09 18.69 23.44
N MET A 230 -3.99 18.37 24.37
CA MET A 230 -5.04 17.36 24.15
C MET A 230 -6.03 17.81 23.07
N GLY A 231 -6.52 19.05 23.12
CA GLY A 231 -7.48 19.58 22.15
C GLY A 231 -6.97 19.63 20.70
N CYS A 232 -5.65 19.77 20.51
CA CYS A 232 -5.01 19.69 19.20
C CYS A 232 -4.56 18.27 18.80
N GLY A 233 -4.78 17.26 19.64
CA GLY A 233 -4.43 15.85 19.38
C GLY A 233 -2.96 15.50 19.59
N MET A 234 -2.16 16.40 20.16
CA MET A 234 -0.75 16.15 20.53
C MET A 234 -0.65 15.20 21.73
N LEU A 235 -1.63 15.27 22.63
CA LEU A 235 -1.89 14.29 23.68
C LEU A 235 -3.21 13.56 23.40
N ILE A 236 -3.26 12.28 23.73
CA ILE A 236 -4.41 11.40 23.58
C ILE A 236 -4.84 10.95 24.98
N SER A 237 -6.13 11.07 25.29
CA SER A 237 -6.68 10.57 26.55
C SER A 237 -6.90 9.05 26.48
N GLN A 238 -6.91 8.39 27.64
CA GLN A 238 -7.24 6.96 27.70
C GLN A 238 -8.63 6.63 27.15
N LEU A 239 -9.57 7.58 27.16
CA LEU A 239 -10.96 7.38 26.70
C LEU A 239 -11.06 7.17 25.18
N ARG A 240 -10.02 7.49 24.41
CA ARG A 240 -9.97 7.25 22.98
C ARG A 240 -9.65 5.77 22.72
N VAL A 241 -10.69 5.03 22.35
CA VAL A 241 -10.65 3.57 22.23
C VAL A 241 -9.91 3.10 20.96
N PRO A 242 -8.89 2.21 21.08
CA PRO A 242 -8.19 1.66 19.93
C PRO A 242 -9.12 0.98 18.92
N SER A 243 -8.81 1.05 17.63
CA SER A 243 -9.63 0.47 16.56
C SER A 243 -9.63 -1.07 16.57
N THR A 244 -8.81 -1.72 17.41
CA THR A 244 -8.87 -3.17 17.60
C THR A 244 -9.92 -3.68 18.58
N VAL A 245 -10.59 -2.78 19.29
CA VAL A 245 -11.55 -3.14 20.34
C VAL A 245 -12.94 -3.21 19.74
N VAL A 246 -13.59 -4.39 19.78
CA VAL A 246 -14.91 -4.60 19.15
C VAL A 246 -16.09 -4.10 20.00
N ASP A 247 -15.91 -3.96 21.32
CA ASP A 247 -16.85 -3.29 22.24
C ASP A 247 -16.26 -1.99 22.78
N PRO A 248 -16.37 -0.90 22.01
CA PRO A 248 -15.77 0.36 22.41
C PRO A 248 -16.51 1.03 23.57
N LEU A 249 -17.82 0.79 23.76
CA LEU A 249 -18.56 1.36 24.88
C LEU A 249 -18.26 0.62 26.18
N GLY A 250 -18.14 -0.71 26.15
CA GLY A 250 -17.71 -1.49 27.31
C GLY A 250 -16.33 -1.06 27.81
N LEU A 251 -15.34 -0.93 26.91
CA LEU A 251 -14.02 -0.45 27.32
C LEU A 251 -14.07 0.99 27.87
N LEU A 252 -14.87 1.88 27.26
CA LEU A 252 -15.05 3.23 27.77
C LEU A 252 -15.60 3.22 29.21
N LEU A 253 -16.59 2.39 29.50
CA LEU A 253 -17.16 2.22 30.84
C LEU A 253 -16.14 1.68 31.83
N ASP A 254 -15.36 0.65 31.45
CA ASP A 254 -14.28 0.11 32.29
C ASP A 254 -13.26 1.20 32.65
N GLN A 255 -12.90 2.05 31.68
CA GLN A 255 -11.98 3.15 31.89
C GLN A 255 -12.57 4.25 32.79
N LEU A 256 -13.87 4.53 32.70
CA LEU A 256 -14.57 5.49 33.56
C LEU A 256 -14.66 4.97 35.01
N HIS A 257 -15.00 3.70 35.20
CA HIS A 257 -14.98 3.05 36.52
C HIS A 257 -13.59 3.03 37.14
N SER A 258 -12.53 2.81 36.34
CA SER A 258 -11.15 2.79 36.84
C SER A 258 -10.68 4.12 37.45
N VAL A 259 -11.38 5.22 37.16
CA VAL A 259 -11.11 6.57 37.71
C VAL A 259 -12.23 7.07 38.62
N SER A 260 -13.16 6.18 38.99
CA SER A 260 -14.32 6.46 39.82
C SER A 260 -15.15 7.64 39.31
N ALA A 261 -15.41 7.67 38.00
CA ALA A 261 -16.18 8.73 37.35
C ALA A 261 -17.64 8.78 37.82
N GLU A 262 -18.19 7.65 38.26
CA GLU A 262 -19.52 7.52 38.84
C GLU A 262 -19.72 8.32 40.14
N HIS A 263 -18.63 8.72 40.80
CA HIS A 263 -18.64 9.54 42.02
C HIS A 263 -18.36 11.03 41.75
N LEU A 264 -18.34 11.46 40.49
CA LEU A 264 -18.15 12.86 40.09
C LEU A 264 -19.48 13.48 39.67
N ASP A 265 -20.00 14.43 40.45
CA ASP A 265 -21.32 15.05 40.21
C ASP A 265 -21.47 15.57 38.77
N ALA A 266 -20.39 16.11 38.18
CA ALA A 266 -20.40 16.65 36.83
C ALA A 266 -20.65 15.61 35.72
N VAL A 267 -20.38 14.32 35.96
CA VAL A 267 -20.47 13.25 34.94
C VAL A 267 -21.20 11.99 35.39
N ALA A 268 -21.53 11.83 36.68
CA ALA A 268 -22.14 10.62 37.24
C ALA A 268 -23.43 10.20 36.50
N GLY A 269 -24.31 11.17 36.21
CA GLY A 269 -25.54 10.90 35.44
C GLY A 269 -25.24 10.39 34.02
N LEU A 270 -24.27 10.99 33.33
CA LEU A 270 -23.86 10.53 32.01
C LEU A 270 -23.26 9.12 32.06
N VAL A 271 -22.46 8.79 33.07
CA VAL A 271 -21.91 7.43 33.25
C VAL A 271 -23.04 6.41 33.45
N ALA A 272 -24.04 6.72 34.29
CA ALA A 272 -25.19 5.86 34.52
C ALA A 272 -26.01 5.64 33.22
N ASP A 273 -26.23 6.70 32.44
CA ASP A 273 -26.92 6.60 31.16
C ASP A 273 -26.14 5.74 30.15
N LEU A 274 -24.81 5.88 30.10
CA LEU A 274 -23.95 5.06 29.25
C LEU A 274 -23.98 3.58 29.66
N GLN A 275 -23.99 3.28 30.95
CA GLN A 275 -24.14 1.93 31.48
C GLN A 275 -25.50 1.32 31.07
N ALA A 276 -26.57 2.12 31.16
CA ALA A 276 -27.90 1.71 30.74
C ALA A 276 -27.98 1.44 29.22
N VAL A 277 -27.35 2.29 28.40
CA VAL A 277 -27.21 2.05 26.96
C VAL A 277 -26.47 0.75 26.70
N TRP A 278 -25.29 0.55 27.28
CA TRP A 278 -24.48 -0.65 27.06
C TRP A 278 -25.22 -1.94 27.41
N LEU A 279 -25.91 -1.97 28.56
CA LEU A 279 -26.71 -3.12 28.97
C LEU A 279 -27.83 -3.43 27.97
N LYS A 280 -28.51 -2.41 27.45
CA LYS A 280 -29.58 -2.61 26.46
C LYS A 280 -29.05 -3.00 25.07
N LEU A 281 -27.83 -2.58 24.70
CA LEU A 281 -27.16 -3.04 23.48
C LEU A 281 -26.66 -4.50 23.58
N GLY A 282 -26.52 -5.03 24.80
CA GLY A 282 -26.02 -6.38 25.04
C GLY A 282 -24.51 -6.53 24.93
N GLY A 283 -23.74 -5.44 24.89
CA GLY A 283 -22.27 -5.45 24.75
C GLY A 283 -21.81 -6.15 23.46
N VAL A 284 -21.01 -7.20 23.60
CA VAL A 284 -20.62 -8.11 22.48
C VAL A 284 -21.61 -9.26 22.27
N GLY A 285 -22.79 -9.23 22.88
CA GLY A 285 -23.82 -10.26 22.71
C GLY A 285 -24.47 -10.21 21.33
N LEU A 286 -25.04 -11.33 20.90
CA LEU A 286 -25.94 -11.38 19.75
C LEU A 286 -27.38 -11.45 20.26
N SER A 287 -28.26 -10.71 19.60
CA SER A 287 -29.69 -10.66 19.94
C SER A 287 -30.54 -11.33 18.85
N PRO A 288 -31.60 -12.07 19.21
CA PRO A 288 -32.37 -12.91 18.26
C PRO A 288 -33.26 -12.14 17.27
N ALA A 289 -33.33 -10.81 17.34
CA ALA A 289 -33.83 -9.89 16.30
C ALA A 289 -33.78 -8.43 16.82
N PHE A 290 -33.85 -7.44 15.91
CA PHE A 290 -34.16 -6.06 16.26
C PHE A 290 -35.67 -5.94 16.56
N SER A 291 -36.06 -5.40 17.72
CA SER A 291 -37.43 -5.29 18.22
C SER A 291 -37.89 -3.84 18.39
N ASP A 292 -39.17 -3.55 18.10
CA ASP A 292 -39.68 -2.18 17.98
C ASP A 292 -39.58 -1.37 19.28
N ALA A 293 -40.24 -1.80 20.37
CA ALA A 293 -40.35 -0.96 21.56
C ALA A 293 -39.03 -0.83 22.36
N GLY A 294 -38.27 -1.92 22.47
CA GLY A 294 -37.03 -1.98 23.26
C GLY A 294 -35.88 -1.22 22.60
N ASP A 295 -35.59 -1.53 21.34
CA ASP A 295 -34.43 -0.96 20.66
C ASP A 295 -34.66 0.50 20.25
N MET A 296 -35.90 0.89 19.92
CA MET A 296 -36.22 2.31 19.66
C MET A 296 -36.10 3.17 20.92
N ALA A 297 -36.41 2.62 22.10
CA ALA A 297 -36.17 3.33 23.35
C ALA A 297 -34.67 3.57 23.60
N VAL A 298 -33.80 2.63 23.19
CA VAL A 298 -32.34 2.81 23.23
C VAL A 298 -31.89 3.89 22.26
N VAL A 299 -32.37 3.85 21.02
CA VAL A 299 -32.07 4.88 20.00
C VAL A 299 -32.45 6.27 20.50
N LYS A 300 -33.63 6.41 21.12
CA LYS A 300 -34.10 7.67 21.70
C LYS A 300 -33.16 8.15 22.81
N LEU A 301 -32.86 7.28 23.78
CA LEU A 301 -31.93 7.59 24.87
C LEU A 301 -30.56 8.04 24.32
N MET A 302 -30.02 7.34 23.33
CA MET A 302 -28.74 7.71 22.72
C MET A 302 -28.79 9.09 22.04
N ARG A 303 -29.88 9.42 21.32
CA ARG A 303 -30.04 10.75 20.70
C ARG A 303 -30.16 11.88 21.73
N GLU A 304 -30.76 11.61 22.89
CA GLU A 304 -30.82 12.56 24.01
C GLU A 304 -29.43 12.81 24.60
N LEU A 305 -28.55 11.80 24.63
CA LEU A 305 -27.18 11.92 25.11
C LEU A 305 -26.25 12.68 24.15
N ALA A 306 -26.37 12.41 22.83
CA ALA A 306 -25.62 13.10 21.80
C ALA A 306 -26.45 13.19 20.50
N PRO A 307 -26.67 14.41 19.94
CA PRO A 307 -27.56 14.61 18.80
C PRO A 307 -26.89 14.17 17.50
N VAL A 308 -27.14 12.93 17.09
CA VAL A 308 -26.76 12.39 15.78
C VAL A 308 -27.98 11.80 15.06
N GLU A 309 -27.95 11.79 13.73
CA GLU A 309 -29.05 11.25 12.92
C GLU A 309 -29.29 9.76 13.23
N GLN A 310 -28.22 8.95 13.20
CA GLN A 310 -28.26 7.53 13.51
C GLN A 310 -27.20 7.20 14.58
N PRO A 311 -27.60 6.93 15.84
CA PRO A 311 -26.67 6.58 16.92
C PRO A 311 -26.24 5.11 16.94
N LEU A 312 -26.80 4.24 16.09
CA LEU A 312 -26.51 2.81 16.07
C LEU A 312 -25.89 2.32 14.76
N VAL A 313 -25.01 1.33 14.89
CA VAL A 313 -24.54 0.46 13.81
C VAL A 313 -25.08 -0.95 14.08
N VAL A 314 -25.58 -1.58 13.03
CA VAL A 314 -26.13 -2.93 13.10
C VAL A 314 -25.41 -3.83 12.11
N ASP A 315 -24.86 -4.93 12.61
CA ASP A 315 -24.32 -6.01 11.79
C ASP A 315 -25.25 -7.23 11.95
N LEU A 316 -25.70 -7.78 10.81
CA LEU A 316 -26.62 -8.91 10.74
C LEU A 316 -25.86 -10.21 10.50
N ARG A 317 -26.04 -11.19 11.39
CA ARG A 317 -25.62 -12.58 11.18
C ARG A 317 -26.79 -13.37 10.62
N LEU A 318 -26.58 -13.92 9.43
CA LEU A 318 -27.51 -14.80 8.75
C LEU A 318 -27.62 -16.14 9.50
N SER A 319 -28.79 -16.75 9.42
CA SER A 319 -29.09 -18.06 10.04
C SER A 319 -28.46 -19.24 9.30
N GLU A 320 -27.97 -19.01 8.09
CA GLU A 320 -27.58 -20.03 7.13
C GLU A 320 -26.13 -20.44 7.36
N GLN A 321 -25.90 -21.74 7.46
CA GLN A 321 -24.61 -22.40 7.39
C GLN A 321 -24.49 -23.04 6.02
N ILE A 322 -23.50 -22.59 5.23
CA ILE A 322 -23.37 -22.97 3.83
C ILE A 322 -22.13 -23.84 3.62
N THR A 323 -22.32 -25.00 3.03
CA THR A 323 -21.23 -25.79 2.44
C THR A 323 -21.34 -25.70 0.92
N LEU A 324 -20.22 -25.44 0.24
CA LEU A 324 -20.14 -25.35 -1.21
C LEU A 324 -19.17 -26.42 -1.77
N PRO A 325 -19.36 -26.89 -3.02
CA PRO A 325 -18.44 -27.84 -3.64
C PRO A 325 -17.03 -27.25 -3.78
N SER A 326 -16.00 -28.05 -3.52
CA SER A 326 -14.59 -27.64 -3.64
C SER A 326 -14.18 -27.14 -5.03
N ASP A 327 -14.93 -27.52 -6.08
CA ASP A 327 -14.76 -27.00 -7.44
C ASP A 327 -14.93 -25.47 -7.49
N ILE A 328 -15.80 -24.89 -6.66
CA ILE A 328 -15.99 -23.43 -6.60
C ILE A 328 -14.70 -22.76 -6.11
N ALA A 329 -14.05 -23.29 -5.08
CA ALA A 329 -12.79 -22.76 -4.59
C ALA A 329 -11.69 -22.87 -5.66
N THR A 330 -11.64 -23.99 -6.38
CA THR A 330 -10.67 -24.24 -7.46
C THR A 330 -10.83 -23.24 -8.61
N GLU A 331 -12.06 -22.92 -9.00
CA GLU A 331 -12.36 -21.89 -10.00
C GLU A 331 -11.93 -20.48 -9.52
N VAL A 332 -12.12 -20.18 -8.23
CA VAL A 332 -11.68 -18.91 -7.62
C VAL A 332 -10.14 -18.80 -7.60
N GLU A 333 -9.43 -19.87 -7.26
CA GLU A 333 -7.97 -19.94 -7.31
C GLU A 333 -7.43 -19.70 -8.73
N ALA A 334 -8.04 -20.36 -9.72
CA ALA A 334 -7.69 -20.20 -11.13
C ALA A 334 -7.91 -18.76 -11.60
N ALA A 335 -9.07 -18.17 -11.27
CA ALA A 335 -9.38 -16.78 -11.58
C ALA A 335 -8.38 -15.80 -10.95
N ALA A 336 -7.99 -15.99 -9.70
CA ALA A 336 -6.97 -15.17 -9.05
C ALA A 336 -5.61 -15.26 -9.77
N GLY A 337 -5.22 -16.47 -10.20
CA GLY A 337 -4.01 -16.69 -11.00
C GLY A 337 -4.05 -15.98 -12.35
N VAL A 338 -5.21 -15.98 -13.03
CA VAL A 338 -5.41 -15.26 -14.30
C VAL A 338 -5.41 -13.75 -14.09
N LEU A 339 -6.09 -13.23 -13.06
CA LEU A 339 -6.09 -11.80 -12.72
C LEU A 339 -4.68 -11.29 -12.39
N ALA A 340 -3.85 -12.11 -11.74
CA ALA A 340 -2.44 -11.79 -11.52
C ALA A 340 -1.67 -11.67 -12.85
N ARG A 341 -1.86 -12.60 -13.79
CA ARG A 341 -1.23 -12.55 -15.13
C ARG A 341 -1.70 -11.35 -15.95
N LEU A 342 -2.99 -11.01 -15.82
CA LEU A 342 -3.62 -9.88 -16.49
C LEU A 342 -3.45 -8.55 -15.75
N ALA A 343 -2.62 -8.48 -14.70
CA ALA A 343 -2.38 -7.24 -13.98
C ALA A 343 -1.76 -6.18 -14.92
N PRO A 344 -2.23 -4.93 -14.89
CA PRO A 344 -1.67 -3.87 -15.76
C PRO A 344 -0.22 -3.54 -15.41
N HIS A 345 0.19 -3.81 -14.17
CA HIS A 345 1.53 -3.51 -13.66
C HIS A 345 2.06 -4.71 -12.84
N PRO A 346 2.59 -5.76 -13.51
CA PRO A 346 3.04 -6.98 -12.83
C PRO A 346 4.25 -6.77 -11.90
N ALA A 347 5.01 -5.69 -12.09
CA ALA A 347 6.16 -5.30 -11.25
C ALA A 347 5.79 -4.19 -10.23
N GLY A 348 4.54 -4.14 -9.79
CA GLY A 348 4.01 -3.07 -8.96
C GLY A 348 3.76 -1.76 -9.71
N ARG A 349 3.05 -0.83 -9.05
CA ARG A 349 2.63 0.43 -9.67
C ARG A 349 3.84 1.29 -10.07
N PRO A 350 3.78 2.05 -11.19
CA PRO A 350 4.85 2.97 -11.58
C PRO A 350 5.30 3.91 -10.48
N GLU A 351 4.40 4.40 -9.64
CA GLU A 351 4.71 5.32 -8.56
C GLU A 351 5.46 4.67 -7.40
N TRP A 352 5.19 3.39 -7.14
CA TRP A 352 5.94 2.60 -6.17
C TRP A 352 7.32 2.22 -6.71
N ARG A 353 7.44 1.90 -8.00
CA ARG A 353 8.75 1.75 -8.67
C ARG A 353 9.56 3.05 -8.60
N ALA A 354 8.94 4.20 -8.86
CA ALA A 354 9.61 5.49 -8.72
C ALA A 354 10.05 5.77 -7.27
N TYR A 355 9.24 5.40 -6.27
CA TYR A 355 9.58 5.54 -4.86
C TYR A 355 10.74 4.63 -4.44
N HIS A 356 10.74 3.37 -4.88
CA HIS A 356 11.84 2.42 -4.68
C HIS A 356 13.13 2.90 -5.35
N GLN A 357 13.08 3.39 -6.60
CA GLN A 357 14.24 3.98 -7.27
C GLN A 357 14.75 5.23 -6.56
N ALA A 358 13.87 6.08 -6.03
CA ALA A 358 14.26 7.23 -5.22
C ALA A 358 14.93 6.80 -3.89
N PHE A 359 14.45 5.73 -3.27
CA PHE A 359 15.09 5.12 -2.10
C PHE A 359 16.50 4.64 -2.44
N LEU A 360 16.66 3.81 -3.47
CA LEU A 360 17.96 3.31 -3.90
C LEU A 360 18.92 4.44 -4.28
N THR A 361 18.43 5.47 -4.97
CA THR A 361 19.25 6.63 -5.37
C THR A 361 19.74 7.43 -4.15
N ARG A 362 18.93 7.53 -3.09
CA ARG A 362 19.24 8.36 -1.92
C ARG A 362 20.01 7.60 -0.84
N TYR A 363 19.68 6.33 -0.62
CA TYR A 363 20.13 5.53 0.51
C TYR A 363 20.91 4.27 0.11
N GLY A 364 20.88 3.88 -1.17
CA GLY A 364 21.51 2.64 -1.62
C GLY A 364 20.79 1.38 -1.18
N THR A 365 21.38 0.23 -1.54
CA THR A 365 21.01 -1.09 -1.01
C THR A 365 21.76 -1.32 0.30
N GLY A 366 21.08 -1.81 1.34
CA GLY A 366 21.75 -2.14 2.61
C GLY A 366 21.80 -1.00 3.63
N SER A 367 21.02 0.06 3.45
CA SER A 367 20.72 1.05 4.50
C SER A 367 19.49 0.65 5.31
N LEU A 368 19.48 0.95 6.61
CA LEU A 368 18.29 0.97 7.45
C LEU A 368 17.90 2.43 7.67
N VAL A 369 16.78 2.86 7.09
CA VAL A 369 16.28 4.23 7.24
C VAL A 369 15.08 4.22 8.17
N PRO A 370 15.14 4.89 9.34
CA PRO A 370 13.99 5.00 10.24
C PRO A 370 12.74 5.47 9.49
N VAL A 371 11.59 4.83 9.74
CA VAL A 371 10.35 5.14 9.01
C VAL A 371 9.97 6.62 9.15
N THR A 372 10.16 7.20 10.35
CA THR A 372 9.91 8.61 10.63
C THR A 372 10.79 9.55 9.80
N GLN A 373 12.07 9.18 9.59
CA GLN A 373 12.97 9.92 8.72
C GLN A 373 12.61 9.75 7.24
N LEU A 374 12.23 8.53 6.82
CA LEU A 374 11.88 8.24 5.43
C LEU A 374 10.70 9.10 4.95
N VAL A 375 9.66 9.23 5.78
CA VAL A 375 8.43 9.98 5.45
C VAL A 375 8.55 11.49 5.64
N ASP A 376 9.66 11.97 6.20
CA ASP A 376 9.90 13.41 6.30
C ASP A 376 10.11 14.00 4.89
N PRO A 377 9.36 15.04 4.49
CA PRO A 377 9.46 15.60 3.14
C PRO A 377 10.74 16.40 2.88
N VAL A 378 11.49 16.78 3.93
CA VAL A 378 12.71 17.60 3.82
C VAL A 378 13.95 16.70 3.93
N CYS A 379 14.02 15.90 4.99
CA CYS A 379 15.15 15.05 5.32
C CYS A 379 15.05 13.66 4.69
N GLY A 380 13.85 13.24 4.29
CA GLY A 380 13.52 11.94 3.75
C GLY A 380 13.21 11.93 2.25
N LEU A 381 12.29 11.04 1.87
CA LEU A 381 11.65 11.02 0.55
C LEU A 381 10.23 11.61 0.57
N GLY A 382 9.66 11.83 1.76
CA GLY A 382 8.22 12.07 1.90
C GLY A 382 7.40 10.81 1.61
N TYR A 383 6.08 10.98 1.49
CA TYR A 383 5.18 9.92 1.03
C TYR A 383 5.23 9.77 -0.50
N PRO A 384 4.90 8.59 -1.05
CA PRO A 384 4.74 8.41 -2.49
C PRO A 384 3.79 9.45 -3.10
N LYS A 385 4.14 10.04 -4.25
CA LYS A 385 3.41 11.16 -4.87
C LYS A 385 1.90 10.89 -5.08
N HIS A 386 1.54 9.64 -5.35
CA HIS A 386 0.15 9.23 -5.57
C HIS A 386 -0.71 9.19 -4.31
N PHE A 387 -0.15 9.51 -3.14
CA PHE A 387 -0.94 9.71 -1.93
C PHE A 387 -1.68 11.05 -1.96
N THR A 388 -1.16 12.06 -2.66
CA THR A 388 -1.73 13.40 -2.73
C THR A 388 -2.29 13.76 -4.11
N ALA A 389 -1.72 13.23 -5.20
CA ALA A 389 -2.19 13.48 -6.56
C ALA A 389 -2.27 12.17 -7.34
N PRO A 390 -3.48 11.67 -7.68
CA PRO A 390 -3.62 10.56 -8.62
C PRO A 390 -3.03 10.97 -9.96
N ARG A 391 -2.23 10.09 -10.58
CA ARG A 391 -1.72 10.31 -11.93
C ARG A 391 -2.64 9.64 -12.95
N GLU A 392 -2.79 10.26 -14.12
CA GLU A 392 -3.46 9.60 -15.24
C GLU A 392 -2.67 8.34 -15.65
N PRO A 393 -3.34 7.20 -15.86
CA PRO A 393 -2.69 6.00 -16.35
C PRO A 393 -2.10 6.26 -17.75
N ALA A 394 -0.84 5.90 -17.97
CA ALA A 394 -0.29 5.87 -19.31
C ALA A 394 -0.81 4.62 -20.05
N SER A 395 -1.20 4.77 -21.32
CA SER A 395 -1.63 3.64 -22.16
C SER A 395 -0.52 2.60 -22.29
N SER A 396 -0.86 1.33 -22.06
CA SER A 396 0.06 0.18 -22.13
C SER A 396 -0.12 -0.61 -23.43
N ALA A 397 0.81 -1.52 -23.75
CA ALA A 397 0.65 -2.41 -24.90
C ALA A 397 -0.54 -3.38 -24.68
N ARG A 398 -0.76 -3.81 -23.43
CA ARG A 398 -1.95 -4.56 -23.01
C ARG A 398 -3.24 -3.79 -23.28
N ASP A 399 -3.27 -2.48 -23.03
CA ASP A 399 -4.46 -1.67 -23.25
C ASP A 399 -4.86 -1.67 -24.73
N GLY A 400 -3.87 -1.55 -25.64
CA GLY A 400 -4.11 -1.68 -27.08
C GLY A 400 -4.69 -3.04 -27.48
N ARG A 401 -4.22 -4.13 -26.86
CA ARG A 401 -4.78 -5.47 -27.10
C ARG A 401 -6.21 -5.63 -26.57
N LEU A 402 -6.52 -5.03 -25.43
CA LEU A 402 -7.88 -5.01 -24.88
C LEU A 402 -8.84 -4.17 -25.73
N CYS A 403 -8.38 -3.04 -26.28
CA CYS A 403 -9.15 -2.26 -27.26
C CYS A 403 -9.47 -3.12 -28.49
N ALA A 404 -8.47 -3.77 -29.09
CA ALA A 404 -8.67 -4.64 -30.25
C ALA A 404 -9.62 -5.82 -29.94
N LEU A 405 -9.54 -6.38 -28.74
CA LEU A 405 -10.43 -7.44 -28.28
C LEU A 405 -11.89 -6.96 -28.19
N ALA A 406 -12.12 -5.78 -27.62
CA ALA A 406 -13.46 -5.19 -27.52
C ALA A 406 -14.02 -4.80 -28.89
N GLU A 407 -13.20 -4.23 -29.78
CA GLU A 407 -13.60 -3.93 -31.17
C GLU A 407 -13.99 -5.20 -31.93
N ARG A 408 -13.20 -6.27 -31.81
CA ARG A 408 -13.52 -7.56 -32.43
C ARG A 408 -14.86 -8.09 -31.93
N ALA A 409 -15.14 -8.00 -30.63
CA ALA A 409 -16.41 -8.42 -30.05
C ALA A 409 -17.61 -7.67 -30.67
N VAL A 410 -17.46 -6.37 -30.89
CA VAL A 410 -18.47 -5.54 -31.56
C VAL A 410 -18.69 -6.01 -32.99
N LEU A 411 -17.62 -6.23 -33.76
CA LEU A 411 -17.68 -6.67 -35.16
C LEU A 411 -18.34 -8.05 -35.30
N ASP A 412 -18.03 -8.97 -34.39
CA ASP A 412 -18.56 -10.33 -34.40
C ASP A 412 -19.95 -10.42 -33.74
N GLY A 413 -20.43 -9.33 -33.13
CA GLY A 413 -21.74 -9.26 -32.49
C GLY A 413 -21.86 -10.11 -31.21
N VAL A 414 -20.74 -10.44 -30.57
CA VAL A 414 -20.67 -11.26 -29.36
C VAL A 414 -20.59 -10.41 -28.10
N ARG A 415 -21.26 -10.85 -27.03
CA ARG A 415 -21.27 -10.14 -25.74
C ARG A 415 -20.29 -10.71 -24.71
N GLU A 416 -19.76 -11.90 -24.95
CA GLU A 416 -18.87 -12.60 -24.06
C GLU A 416 -17.73 -13.22 -24.86
N ILE A 417 -16.52 -13.16 -24.31
CA ILE A 417 -15.32 -13.81 -24.83
C ILE A 417 -14.80 -14.77 -23.76
N CYS A 418 -14.58 -16.02 -24.17
CA CYS A 418 -13.94 -17.03 -23.35
C CYS A 418 -12.43 -16.98 -23.59
N LEU A 419 -11.67 -16.69 -22.54
CA LEU A 419 -10.22 -16.70 -22.56
C LEU A 419 -9.72 -18.10 -22.20
N ASP A 420 -8.81 -18.62 -23.02
CA ASP A 420 -7.95 -19.75 -22.69
C ASP A 420 -6.56 -19.28 -22.21
N ASP A 421 -5.66 -20.20 -21.91
CA ASP A 421 -4.32 -19.87 -21.42
C ASP A 421 -3.46 -19.11 -22.45
N ASP A 422 -3.68 -19.35 -23.73
CA ASP A 422 -2.97 -18.68 -24.83
C ASP A 422 -3.45 -17.24 -24.99
N ALA A 423 -4.76 -17.01 -24.95
CA ALA A 423 -5.36 -15.67 -24.93
C ALA A 423 -4.91 -14.86 -23.71
N VAL A 424 -4.87 -15.49 -22.52
CA VAL A 424 -4.33 -14.82 -21.32
C VAL A 424 -2.87 -14.46 -21.50
N THR A 425 -2.05 -15.36 -22.07
CA THR A 425 -0.63 -15.07 -22.35
C THR A 425 -0.47 -13.93 -23.34
N ALA A 426 -1.26 -13.91 -24.41
CA ALA A 426 -1.25 -12.86 -25.42
C ALA A 426 -1.66 -11.49 -24.83
N LEU A 427 -2.58 -11.46 -23.88
CA LEU A 427 -3.01 -10.23 -23.21
C LEU A 427 -2.01 -9.73 -22.15
N SER A 428 -1.25 -10.64 -21.54
CA SER A 428 -0.31 -10.33 -20.43
C SER A 428 0.83 -9.40 -20.88
N GLU A 429 1.34 -8.57 -19.97
CA GLU A 429 2.60 -7.85 -20.19
C GLU A 429 3.80 -8.80 -19.93
N PRO A 430 4.96 -8.61 -20.60
CA PRO A 430 6.16 -9.40 -20.34
C PRO A 430 6.52 -9.34 -18.85
N VAL A 431 6.57 -10.51 -18.21
CA VAL A 431 6.88 -10.62 -16.79
C VAL A 431 8.38 -10.36 -16.58
N THR A 432 8.73 -9.33 -15.83
CA THR A 432 10.10 -9.21 -15.29
C THR A 432 10.33 -10.30 -14.23
N PRO A 433 11.54 -10.88 -14.11
CA PRO A 433 11.83 -11.98 -13.17
C PRO A 433 11.44 -11.75 -11.71
N SER A 434 11.24 -10.49 -11.31
CA SER A 434 10.99 -10.02 -9.94
C SER A 434 9.51 -9.94 -9.50
N GLY A 435 8.54 -10.18 -10.40
CA GLY A 435 7.11 -9.96 -10.08
C GLY A 435 6.42 -11.14 -9.36
N SER A 436 6.72 -11.38 -8.08
CA SER A 436 5.95 -12.35 -7.28
C SER A 436 4.55 -11.81 -6.98
N PRO A 437 3.48 -12.64 -7.05
CA PRO A 437 2.15 -12.20 -6.64
C PRO A 437 2.09 -11.90 -5.14
N MET A 438 1.05 -11.16 -4.74
CA MET A 438 0.69 -10.97 -3.34
C MET A 438 0.68 -12.30 -2.59
N ALA A 439 1.27 -12.35 -1.39
CA ALA A 439 1.38 -13.58 -0.60
C ALA A 439 0.02 -14.12 -0.13
N HIS A 440 -0.96 -13.23 0.05
CA HIS A 440 -2.33 -13.61 0.39
C HIS A 440 -3.33 -12.49 0.05
N LEU A 441 -4.60 -12.85 -0.18
CA LEU A 441 -5.69 -11.92 -0.45
C LEU A 441 -7.06 -12.57 -0.18
N GLU A 442 -8.15 -11.82 -0.31
CA GLU A 442 -9.47 -12.41 -0.55
C GLU A 442 -9.97 -12.10 -1.96
N VAL A 443 -10.74 -13.02 -2.53
CA VAL A 443 -11.55 -12.81 -3.72
C VAL A 443 -13.02 -12.91 -3.33
N CYS A 444 -13.79 -11.90 -3.69
CA CYS A 444 -15.23 -11.87 -3.54
C CYS A 444 -15.87 -12.25 -4.89
N VAL A 445 -16.72 -13.27 -4.91
CA VAL A 445 -17.44 -13.71 -6.12
C VAL A 445 -18.94 -13.79 -5.88
N GLU A 446 -19.74 -13.39 -6.85
CA GLU A 446 -21.15 -13.78 -6.90
C GLU A 446 -21.23 -15.23 -7.39
N VAL A 447 -22.05 -16.06 -6.73
CA VAL A 447 -22.26 -17.47 -7.10
C VAL A 447 -23.60 -17.60 -7.81
N HIS A 448 -23.56 -18.06 -9.08
CA HIS A 448 -24.74 -18.19 -9.93
C HIS A 448 -25.08 -19.65 -10.20
N ALA A 449 -26.22 -20.11 -9.66
CA ALA A 449 -26.80 -21.43 -9.89
C ALA A 449 -28.32 -21.39 -9.69
N GLY A 450 -29.06 -22.16 -10.50
CA GLY A 450 -30.52 -22.23 -10.41
C GLY A 450 -30.99 -22.96 -9.15
N THR A 451 -30.26 -23.98 -8.74
CA THR A 451 -30.57 -24.81 -7.58
C THR A 451 -29.30 -25.26 -6.85
N VAL A 452 -29.47 -25.81 -5.63
CA VAL A 452 -28.37 -26.48 -4.92
C VAL A 452 -27.86 -27.72 -5.68
N ALA A 453 -28.73 -28.40 -6.43
CA ALA A 453 -28.34 -29.55 -7.26
C ALA A 453 -27.45 -29.13 -8.45
N ASP A 454 -27.67 -27.95 -9.02
CA ASP A 454 -26.85 -27.41 -10.10
C ASP A 454 -25.41 -27.16 -9.63
N LEU A 455 -25.24 -26.68 -8.39
CA LEU A 455 -23.91 -26.55 -7.77
C LEU A 455 -23.19 -27.91 -7.72
N ASN A 456 -23.89 -28.97 -7.30
CA ASN A 456 -23.34 -30.33 -7.18
C ASN A 456 -22.99 -30.99 -8.52
N THR A 457 -23.67 -30.61 -9.59
CA THR A 457 -23.40 -31.13 -10.95
C THR A 457 -22.42 -30.25 -11.73
N GLY A 458 -21.88 -29.20 -11.11
CA GLY A 458 -20.95 -28.27 -11.75
C GLY A 458 -21.62 -27.28 -12.71
N GLN A 459 -22.95 -27.16 -12.70
CA GLN A 459 -23.71 -26.22 -13.51
C GLN A 459 -23.82 -24.85 -12.82
N PHE A 460 -22.67 -24.20 -12.62
CA PHE A 460 -22.60 -22.88 -12.00
C PHE A 460 -21.67 -21.94 -12.77
N THR A 461 -21.86 -20.65 -12.57
CA THR A 461 -20.91 -19.61 -12.98
C THR A 461 -20.59 -18.70 -11.81
N LEU A 462 -19.40 -18.11 -11.82
CA LEU A 462 -18.96 -17.16 -10.80
C LEU A 462 -18.70 -15.80 -11.45
N THR A 463 -19.02 -14.69 -10.78
CA THR A 463 -18.62 -13.35 -11.24
C THR A 463 -17.74 -12.69 -10.21
N VAL A 464 -16.54 -12.25 -10.61
CA VAL A 464 -15.64 -11.51 -9.70
C VAL A 464 -16.29 -10.18 -9.32
N ALA A 465 -16.60 -10.03 -8.02
CA ALA A 465 -17.18 -8.82 -7.45
C ALA A 465 -16.10 -7.89 -6.88
N GLY A 466 -15.00 -8.44 -6.36
CA GLY A 466 -13.91 -7.67 -5.80
C GLY A 466 -12.72 -8.52 -5.37
N THR A 467 -11.60 -7.87 -5.07
CA THR A 467 -10.46 -8.48 -4.39
C THR A 467 -10.01 -7.58 -3.25
N SER A 468 -9.28 -8.15 -2.28
CA SER A 468 -8.80 -7.41 -1.12
C SER A 468 -7.26 -7.42 -1.02
N ARG A 469 -6.71 -6.69 -0.04
CA ARG A 469 -5.25 -6.56 0.17
C ARG A 469 -4.67 -7.62 1.11
N SER A 470 -5.52 -8.39 1.79
CA SER A 470 -5.11 -9.42 2.73
C SER A 470 -6.16 -10.52 2.81
N ALA A 471 -5.78 -11.71 3.29
CA ALA A 471 -6.72 -12.82 3.48
C ALA A 471 -7.81 -12.56 4.55
N ALA A 472 -7.78 -11.41 5.24
CA ALA A 472 -8.68 -11.07 6.34
C ALA A 472 -9.38 -9.71 6.20
N ALA A 473 -9.15 -8.95 5.13
CA ALA A 473 -9.64 -7.58 5.04
C ALA A 473 -11.19 -7.49 5.11
N THR A 474 -11.87 -8.42 4.46
CA THR A 474 -13.32 -8.36 4.21
C THR A 474 -14.11 -9.09 5.30
N ARG A 475 -13.56 -10.20 5.80
CA ARG A 475 -14.11 -10.96 6.94
C ARG A 475 -13.70 -10.43 8.31
N GLY A 476 -12.58 -9.70 8.40
CA GLY A 476 -11.90 -9.43 9.66
C GLY A 476 -12.72 -8.67 10.70
N ARG A 477 -13.57 -7.71 10.26
CA ARG A 477 -14.50 -6.99 11.16
C ARG A 477 -15.64 -7.85 11.72
N PHE A 478 -15.81 -9.06 11.21
CA PHE A 478 -16.89 -9.99 11.55
C PHE A 478 -16.41 -11.28 12.19
N LEU A 479 -15.10 -11.42 12.46
CA LEU A 479 -14.54 -12.66 13.01
C LEU A 479 -15.11 -13.02 14.38
N ASP A 480 -15.57 -12.03 15.16
CA ASP A 480 -16.26 -12.26 16.43
C ASP A 480 -17.76 -12.60 16.29
N LEU A 481 -18.33 -12.46 15.08
CA LEU A 481 -19.73 -12.80 14.78
C LEU A 481 -19.86 -14.19 14.17
N LEU A 482 -18.82 -14.68 13.49
CA LEU A 482 -18.81 -15.96 12.81
C LEU A 482 -18.41 -17.08 13.78
N PRO A 483 -19.12 -18.22 13.79
CA PRO A 483 -18.67 -19.39 14.53
C PRO A 483 -17.39 -19.93 13.89
N GLU A 484 -16.45 -20.39 14.71
CA GLU A 484 -15.28 -21.12 14.21
C GLU A 484 -15.71 -22.54 13.80
N PRO A 485 -15.34 -23.01 12.60
CA PRO A 485 -15.54 -24.41 12.24
C PRO A 485 -14.85 -25.35 13.23
N ALA A 486 -15.41 -26.54 13.40
CA ALA A 486 -14.84 -27.54 14.30
C ALA A 486 -13.39 -27.89 13.90
N GLY A 487 -12.44 -27.69 14.81
CA GLY A 487 -11.02 -27.99 14.59
C GLY A 487 -10.23 -26.92 13.86
N THR A 488 -10.80 -25.74 13.57
CA THR A 488 -10.09 -24.58 13.04
C THR A 488 -10.04 -23.46 14.05
N ASP A 489 -8.88 -22.82 14.20
CA ASP A 489 -8.73 -21.55 14.92
C ASP A 489 -8.38 -20.49 13.88
N THR A 490 -9.28 -19.52 13.68
CA THR A 490 -9.10 -18.50 12.64
C THR A 490 -7.92 -17.60 12.95
N THR A 491 -7.61 -17.40 14.24
CA THR A 491 -6.46 -16.62 14.68
C THR A 491 -5.16 -17.34 14.32
N THR A 492 -5.11 -18.67 14.53
CA THR A 492 -3.97 -19.50 14.11
C THR A 492 -3.83 -19.55 12.58
N GLU A 493 -4.93 -19.68 11.83
CA GLU A 493 -4.92 -19.64 10.36
C GLU A 493 -4.35 -18.31 9.83
N LEU A 494 -4.77 -17.19 10.42
CA LEU A 494 -4.30 -15.85 10.03
C LEU A 494 -2.86 -15.56 10.45
N ALA A 495 -2.43 -16.06 11.62
CA ALA A 495 -1.04 -15.93 12.07
C ALA A 495 -0.07 -16.80 11.23
N GLY A 496 -0.56 -17.89 10.63
CA GLY A 496 0.20 -18.80 9.77
C GLY A 496 0.20 -18.45 8.28
N LEU A 497 -0.33 -17.27 7.90
CA LEU A 497 -0.35 -16.84 6.51
C LEU A 497 1.07 -16.71 5.92
N VAL A 498 1.22 -17.14 4.67
CA VAL A 498 2.47 -16.97 3.92
C VAL A 498 2.77 -15.49 3.75
N THR A 499 4.03 -15.11 3.97
CA THR A 499 4.58 -13.77 3.78
C THR A 499 5.29 -13.64 2.42
N LEU A 500 5.54 -12.41 1.96
CA LEU A 500 6.35 -12.15 0.76
C LEU A 500 7.83 -12.45 0.99
N THR A 501 8.30 -12.27 2.22
CA THR A 501 9.69 -12.53 2.64
C THR A 501 9.77 -13.70 3.61
N GLU A 502 10.71 -14.60 3.38
CA GLU A 502 10.94 -15.79 4.21
C GLU A 502 11.32 -15.38 5.63
N GLY A 503 10.64 -15.97 6.62
CA GLY A 503 10.84 -15.65 8.03
C GLY A 503 10.31 -14.28 8.48
N ALA A 504 9.58 -13.56 7.62
CA ALA A 504 8.91 -12.33 8.03
C ALA A 504 7.78 -12.61 9.03
N VAL A 505 7.57 -11.67 9.94
CA VAL A 505 6.51 -11.75 10.96
C VAL A 505 5.30 -10.94 10.49
N PRO A 506 4.11 -11.54 10.32
CA PRO A 506 2.90 -10.78 10.08
C PRO A 506 2.55 -9.97 11.33
N VAL A 507 2.28 -8.68 11.15
CA VAL A 507 1.91 -7.78 12.25
C VAL A 507 0.64 -7.01 11.93
N GLN A 508 -0.23 -6.80 12.91
CA GLN A 508 -1.44 -6.03 12.69
C GLN A 508 -1.12 -4.54 12.78
N VAL A 509 -1.77 -3.71 11.96
CA VAL A 509 -1.71 -2.25 12.10
C VAL A 509 -3.04 -1.75 12.66
N SER A 510 -2.98 -0.89 13.68
CA SER A 510 -4.16 -0.22 14.22
C SER A 510 -3.98 1.29 14.19
N PHE A 511 -5.03 1.98 13.73
CA PHE A 511 -5.08 3.42 13.70
C PHE A 511 -6.53 3.90 13.64
N PRO A 512 -6.85 5.07 14.21
CA PRO A 512 -8.09 5.74 13.92
C PRO A 512 -8.17 6.13 12.44
N PRO A 513 -9.35 6.10 11.81
CA PRO A 513 -9.50 6.60 10.45
C PRO A 513 -9.41 8.12 10.35
N HIS A 514 -9.14 8.59 9.12
CA HIS A 514 -9.03 10.03 8.84
C HIS A 514 -10.29 10.82 9.27
N ALA A 515 -11.47 10.23 9.07
CA ALA A 515 -12.76 10.76 9.53
C ALA A 515 -13.40 9.76 10.49
N THR A 516 -14.24 10.25 11.41
CA THR A 516 -14.82 9.44 12.48
C THR A 516 -15.78 8.35 11.98
N ARG A 517 -16.68 8.67 11.03
CA ARG A 517 -17.74 7.75 10.58
C ARG A 517 -17.21 6.42 9.99
N PRO A 518 -16.15 6.40 9.17
CA PRO A 518 -15.53 5.15 8.72
C PRO A 518 -15.20 4.14 9.83
N ASP A 519 -14.96 4.57 11.08
CA ASP A 519 -14.62 3.66 12.18
C ASP A 519 -15.69 2.58 12.42
N ASN A 520 -16.96 2.85 12.05
CA ASN A 520 -18.07 1.89 12.07
C ASN A 520 -17.76 0.59 11.29
N VAL A 521 -16.93 0.68 10.24
CA VAL A 521 -16.56 -0.42 9.34
C VAL A 521 -15.10 -0.86 9.52
N LEU A 522 -14.25 0.01 10.08
CA LEU A 522 -12.80 -0.22 10.15
C LEU A 522 -12.36 -0.86 11.48
N ARG A 523 -13.20 -0.79 12.51
CA ARG A 523 -12.97 -1.45 13.79
C ARG A 523 -12.97 -2.97 13.62
N SER A 524 -11.91 -3.65 14.05
CA SER A 524 -11.72 -5.09 13.87
C SER A 524 -10.85 -5.68 14.97
N ARG A 525 -11.19 -6.85 15.51
CA ARG A 525 -10.42 -7.51 16.59
C ARG A 525 -8.92 -7.60 16.29
N GLN A 526 -8.08 -7.52 17.33
CA GLN A 526 -6.68 -7.93 17.23
C GLN A 526 -6.59 -9.47 17.12
N VAL A 527 -6.14 -9.95 15.98
CA VAL A 527 -5.96 -11.39 15.71
C VAL A 527 -4.50 -11.79 15.61
N LEU A 528 -3.58 -10.83 15.46
CA LEU A 528 -2.14 -11.11 15.46
C LEU A 528 -1.51 -10.80 16.83
N PRO A 529 -0.46 -11.55 17.24
CA PRO A 529 0.18 -11.36 18.52
C PRO A 529 0.79 -9.97 18.70
N GLU A 530 1.35 -9.42 17.62
CA GLU A 530 2.08 -8.15 17.63
C GLU A 530 1.39 -7.09 16.77
N ILE A 531 1.50 -5.84 17.21
CA ILE A 531 0.76 -4.73 16.61
C ILE A 531 1.60 -3.45 16.49
N ILE A 532 1.43 -2.76 15.37
CA ILE A 532 1.91 -1.38 15.17
C ILE A 532 0.71 -0.44 15.36
N CYS A 533 0.80 0.46 16.32
CA CYS A 533 -0.29 1.38 16.65
C CYS A 533 0.08 2.80 16.24
N LEU A 534 -0.83 3.51 15.57
CA LEU A 534 -0.65 4.91 15.21
C LEU A 534 -1.73 5.75 15.89
N ALA A 535 -1.32 6.77 16.65
CA ALA A 535 -2.24 7.67 17.34
C ALA A 535 -3.27 6.95 18.24
N GLU A 536 -2.83 5.91 18.96
CA GLU A 536 -3.63 5.19 19.95
C GLU A 536 -2.87 5.07 21.28
N LEU A 537 -3.60 5.08 22.40
CA LEU A 537 -3.06 4.79 23.72
C LEU A 537 -3.32 3.33 24.08
N ARG A 538 -2.29 2.57 24.47
CA ARG A 538 -2.43 1.17 24.87
C ARG A 538 -1.78 0.88 26.22
N SER A 539 -2.37 -0.07 26.94
CA SER A 539 -1.98 -0.48 28.29
C SER A 539 -0.94 -1.61 28.31
N HIS A 540 -0.75 -2.35 27.21
CA HIS A 540 0.15 -3.52 27.15
C HIS A 540 1.33 -3.20 26.23
N ALA A 541 2.49 -2.89 26.83
CA ALA A 541 3.69 -2.49 26.09
C ALA A 541 4.34 -3.65 25.32
N ASP A 542 4.23 -4.89 25.82
CA ASP A 542 5.05 -6.02 25.37
C ASP A 542 4.69 -6.54 23.97
N THR A 543 3.50 -6.23 23.46
CA THR A 543 3.00 -6.63 22.14
C THR A 543 3.01 -5.49 21.12
N VAL A 544 3.38 -4.26 21.53
CA VAL A 544 3.34 -3.07 20.67
C VAL A 544 4.73 -2.78 20.12
N ILE A 545 4.83 -2.68 18.79
CA ILE A 545 6.05 -2.30 18.11
C ILE A 545 6.05 -0.77 17.94
N GLY A 546 7.03 -0.11 18.57
CA GLY A 546 7.21 1.35 18.50
C GLY A 546 7.67 1.82 17.12
N LEU A 547 7.27 3.03 16.72
CA LEU A 547 7.66 3.62 15.42
C LEU A 547 9.15 3.94 15.33
N ASP A 548 9.79 4.18 16.46
CA ASP A 548 11.23 4.36 16.61
C ASP A 548 12.03 3.06 16.39
N ASP A 549 11.38 1.90 16.53
CA ASP A 549 11.98 0.59 16.25
C ASP A 549 11.74 0.12 14.80
N LEU A 550 11.11 0.95 13.96
CA LEU A 550 10.82 0.63 12.57
C LEU A 550 11.77 1.32 11.61
N ALA A 551 12.41 0.54 10.74
CA ALA A 551 13.22 1.03 9.64
C ALA A 551 12.82 0.38 8.31
N VAL A 552 13.15 1.04 7.21
CA VAL A 552 12.98 0.53 5.85
C VAL A 552 14.33 0.27 5.23
N THR A 553 14.45 -0.85 4.54
CA THR A 553 15.56 -1.15 3.64
C THR A 553 15.06 -1.49 2.24
N ALA A 554 15.97 -1.56 1.28
CA ALA A 554 15.67 -1.90 -0.09
C ALA A 554 16.72 -2.87 -0.66
N THR A 555 16.23 -3.82 -1.44
CA THR A 555 17.03 -4.64 -2.36
C THR A 555 16.82 -4.13 -3.79
N GLY A 556 17.42 -4.77 -4.79
CA GLY A 556 17.19 -4.41 -6.21
C GLY A 556 15.74 -4.56 -6.68
N ASP A 557 14.91 -5.30 -5.94
CA ASP A 557 13.59 -5.77 -6.37
C ASP A 557 12.45 -5.51 -5.37
N ARG A 558 12.73 -5.09 -4.12
CA ARG A 558 11.67 -4.83 -3.11
C ARG A 558 12.09 -3.80 -2.05
N LEU A 559 11.07 -3.25 -1.39
CA LEU A 559 11.20 -2.49 -0.14
C LEU A 559 10.80 -3.41 1.01
N VAL A 560 11.51 -3.32 2.13
CA VAL A 560 11.33 -4.23 3.27
C VAL A 560 11.23 -3.41 4.56
N LEU A 561 10.20 -3.68 5.37
CA LEU A 561 10.05 -3.11 6.70
C LEU A 561 10.76 -4.01 7.72
N VAL A 562 11.57 -3.41 8.58
CA VAL A 562 12.43 -4.10 9.54
C VAL A 562 12.17 -3.57 10.93
N GLN A 563 12.05 -4.49 11.90
CA GLN A 563 12.15 -4.15 13.31
C GLN A 563 13.63 -4.18 13.72
N VAL A 564 14.14 -3.04 14.17
CA VAL A 564 15.57 -2.84 14.35
C VAL A 564 16.12 -3.62 15.55
N SER A 565 15.45 -3.54 16.68
CA SER A 565 15.85 -4.17 17.95
C SER A 565 15.93 -5.69 17.86
N ARG A 566 15.05 -6.31 17.07
CA ARG A 566 14.94 -7.78 16.91
C ARG A 566 15.48 -8.30 15.58
N ARG A 567 15.99 -7.42 14.71
CA ARG A 567 16.60 -7.75 13.42
C ARG A 567 15.74 -8.63 12.51
N ARG A 568 14.44 -8.36 12.44
CA ARG A 568 13.49 -9.20 11.69
C ARG A 568 12.64 -8.37 10.74
N VAL A 569 12.19 -9.02 9.67
CA VAL A 569 11.25 -8.44 8.71
C VAL A 569 9.85 -8.45 9.29
N LEU A 570 9.13 -7.35 9.10
CA LEU A 570 7.71 -7.25 9.44
C LEU A 570 6.89 -7.11 8.15
N GLU A 571 5.76 -7.80 8.09
CA GLU A 571 4.76 -7.64 7.04
C GLU A 571 3.44 -7.15 7.65
N PRO A 572 3.16 -5.83 7.59
CA PRO A 572 1.99 -5.28 8.20
C PRO A 572 0.72 -5.61 7.44
N MET A 573 -0.35 -5.92 8.15
CA MET A 573 -1.67 -6.14 7.59
C MET A 573 -2.78 -5.46 8.42
N VAL A 574 -3.94 -5.31 7.79
CA VAL A 574 -5.20 -4.93 8.45
C VAL A 574 -6.24 -6.02 8.22
N THR A 575 -7.16 -6.13 9.18
CA THR A 575 -8.30 -7.04 9.20
C THR A 575 -9.62 -6.30 8.91
N HIS A 576 -9.57 -5.27 8.06
CA HIS A 576 -10.73 -4.50 7.66
C HIS A 576 -10.61 -4.01 6.20
N ALA A 577 -11.75 -3.76 5.55
CA ALA A 577 -11.83 -3.45 4.11
C ALA A 577 -11.77 -1.95 3.83
N GLY A 578 -10.98 -1.19 4.60
CA GLY A 578 -10.94 0.27 4.49
C GLY A 578 -10.30 0.75 3.21
N ALA A 579 -10.94 1.64 2.45
CA ALA A 579 -10.31 2.20 1.25
C ALA A 579 -9.03 2.99 1.61
N SER A 580 -8.02 3.01 0.73
CA SER A 580 -6.75 3.70 1.02
C SER A 580 -6.91 5.19 1.38
N HIS A 581 -7.98 5.86 0.92
CA HIS A 581 -8.26 7.27 1.22
C HIS A 581 -8.86 7.49 2.62
N THR A 582 -9.26 6.43 3.34
CA THR A 582 -9.73 6.56 4.74
C THR A 582 -8.59 6.38 5.74
N MET A 583 -7.41 5.95 5.28
CA MET A 583 -6.26 5.63 6.11
C MET A 583 -5.37 6.87 6.32
N PRO A 584 -4.74 7.03 7.50
CA PRO A 584 -3.68 8.01 7.66
C PRO A 584 -2.48 7.64 6.75
N PRO A 585 -1.74 8.63 6.20
CA PRO A 585 -0.65 8.37 5.25
C PRO A 585 0.39 7.37 5.75
N LEU A 586 0.80 7.43 7.02
CA LEU A 586 1.75 6.47 7.59
C LEU A 586 1.18 5.05 7.64
N GLY A 587 -0.08 4.89 8.06
CA GLY A 587 -0.75 3.59 8.07
C GLY A 587 -0.84 2.99 6.67
N ARG A 588 -1.18 3.81 5.67
CA ARG A 588 -1.19 3.40 4.26
C ARG A 588 0.20 3.00 3.76
N LEU A 589 1.24 3.77 4.10
CA LEU A 589 2.62 3.46 3.71
C LEU A 589 3.05 2.10 4.28
N LEU A 590 2.86 1.86 5.57
CA LEU A 590 3.25 0.61 6.23
C LEU A 590 2.58 -0.61 5.60
N LEU A 591 1.30 -0.48 5.20
CA LEU A 591 0.53 -1.56 4.56
C LEU A 591 0.91 -1.80 3.10
N GLU A 592 1.21 -0.74 2.33
CA GLU A 592 1.49 -0.86 0.90
C GLU A 592 2.99 -1.12 0.60
N LEU A 593 3.90 -0.74 1.49
CA LEU A 593 5.35 -0.75 1.24
C LEU A 593 5.95 -2.16 0.99
N PRO A 594 5.69 -3.19 1.81
CA PRO A 594 6.28 -4.52 1.57
C PRO A 594 5.82 -5.15 0.25
N ALA A 595 4.58 -4.85 -0.16
CA ALA A 595 3.99 -5.32 -1.39
C ALA A 595 4.12 -4.33 -2.56
N ALA A 596 4.90 -3.25 -2.41
CA ALA A 596 4.95 -2.13 -3.36
C ALA A 596 5.32 -2.55 -4.78
N LEU A 597 6.21 -3.55 -4.89
CA LEU A 597 6.71 -4.11 -6.14
C LEU A 597 6.17 -5.52 -6.45
N ALA A 598 5.27 -6.03 -5.61
CA ALA A 598 4.58 -7.29 -5.86
C ALA A 598 3.53 -7.13 -6.97
N CYS A 599 3.22 -8.23 -7.66
CA CYS A 599 2.16 -8.26 -8.66
C CYS A 599 0.80 -8.19 -7.95
N PRO A 600 0.01 -7.12 -8.15
CA PRO A 600 -1.30 -7.00 -7.52
C PRO A 600 -2.29 -7.97 -8.15
N VAL A 601 -3.24 -8.45 -7.34
CA VAL A 601 -4.42 -9.17 -7.84
C VAL A 601 -5.64 -8.29 -7.63
N LYS A 602 -6.22 -7.83 -8.73
CA LYS A 602 -7.36 -6.89 -8.76
C LYS A 602 -8.44 -7.39 -9.72
N PRO A 603 -9.69 -6.93 -9.58
CA PRO A 603 -10.66 -7.07 -10.66
C PRO A 603 -10.07 -6.57 -11.98
N LEU A 604 -10.48 -7.17 -13.10
CA LEU A 604 -9.91 -6.86 -14.39
C LEU A 604 -10.02 -5.37 -14.71
N ASP A 605 -8.87 -4.75 -14.94
CA ASP A 605 -8.76 -3.37 -15.42
C ASP A 605 -8.75 -3.35 -16.95
N TRP A 606 -9.75 -2.72 -17.55
CA TRP A 606 -9.83 -2.54 -19.00
C TRP A 606 -8.84 -1.48 -19.53
N GLY A 607 -8.15 -0.74 -18.66
CA GLY A 607 -7.17 0.27 -19.05
C GLY A 607 -7.80 1.32 -19.96
N ALA A 608 -7.11 1.72 -21.03
CA ALA A 608 -7.64 2.63 -22.04
C ALA A 608 -8.95 2.15 -22.69
N ALA A 609 -9.17 0.83 -22.79
CA ALA A 609 -10.42 0.27 -23.34
C ALA A 609 -11.64 0.55 -22.44
N SER A 610 -11.44 1.00 -21.20
CA SER A 610 -12.51 1.48 -20.33
C SER A 610 -13.29 2.65 -20.94
N ALA A 611 -12.72 3.41 -21.88
CA ALA A 611 -13.43 4.49 -22.57
C ALA A 611 -14.39 4.00 -23.69
N MET A 612 -14.30 2.73 -24.09
CA MET A 612 -15.06 2.22 -25.23
C MET A 612 -16.57 2.16 -24.96
N PRO A 613 -17.42 2.43 -25.97
CA PRO A 613 -18.88 2.38 -25.84
C PRO A 613 -19.43 1.02 -25.38
N PHE A 614 -18.73 -0.05 -25.72
CA PHE A 614 -19.07 -1.41 -25.33
C PHE A 614 -17.80 -2.20 -24.99
N ARG A 615 -17.88 -3.03 -23.96
CA ARG A 615 -16.85 -4.00 -23.57
C ARG A 615 -17.54 -5.36 -23.36
N PRO A 616 -17.06 -6.44 -24.00
CA PRO A 616 -17.63 -7.77 -23.79
C PRO A 616 -17.33 -8.28 -22.37
N ALA A 617 -18.12 -9.22 -21.88
CA ALA A 617 -17.76 -10.00 -20.71
C ALA A 617 -16.51 -10.83 -21.02
N LEU A 618 -15.56 -10.90 -20.10
CA LEU A 618 -14.42 -11.82 -20.19
C LEU A 618 -14.61 -12.97 -19.20
N ARG A 619 -14.66 -14.19 -19.72
CA ARG A 619 -14.80 -15.42 -18.94
C ARG A 619 -13.54 -16.27 -19.05
N TYR A 620 -13.09 -16.85 -17.95
CA TYR A 620 -12.07 -17.90 -17.92
C TYR A 620 -12.62 -19.07 -17.12
N GLY A 621 -12.64 -20.28 -17.68
CA GLY A 621 -13.33 -21.41 -17.05
C GLY A 621 -14.79 -21.09 -16.77
N ARG A 622 -15.24 -21.25 -15.53
CA ARG A 622 -16.61 -20.89 -15.09
C ARG A 622 -16.70 -19.49 -14.50
N VAL A 623 -15.63 -18.68 -14.57
CA VAL A 623 -15.53 -17.39 -13.89
C VAL A 623 -15.56 -16.22 -14.87
N ILE A 624 -16.54 -15.34 -14.72
CA ILE A 624 -16.61 -14.03 -15.36
C ILE A 624 -15.68 -13.09 -14.60
N LEU A 625 -14.52 -12.79 -15.20
CA LEU A 625 -13.50 -11.88 -14.68
C LEU A 625 -13.95 -10.42 -14.74
N SER A 626 -14.71 -10.08 -15.78
CA SER A 626 -15.33 -8.78 -15.99
C SER A 626 -16.65 -8.97 -16.73
N PRO A 627 -17.79 -8.50 -16.21
CA PRO A 627 -19.07 -8.54 -16.92
C PRO A 627 -19.09 -7.56 -18.11
N ALA A 628 -19.98 -7.80 -19.07
CA ALA A 628 -20.17 -6.91 -20.20
C ALA A 628 -20.61 -5.52 -19.73
N ALA A 629 -20.12 -4.47 -20.38
CA ALA A 629 -20.39 -3.10 -19.98
C ALA A 629 -20.65 -2.19 -21.20
N TRP A 630 -21.54 -1.22 -21.01
CA TRP A 630 -21.94 -0.22 -22.00
C TRP A 630 -21.75 1.18 -21.43
N HIS A 631 -21.22 2.10 -22.22
CA HIS A 631 -21.28 3.52 -21.93
C HIS A 631 -22.50 4.12 -22.64
N LEU A 632 -23.43 4.61 -21.85
CA LEU A 632 -24.60 5.32 -22.34
C LEU A 632 -24.41 6.82 -22.10
N ASP A 633 -24.49 7.60 -23.16
CA ASP A 633 -24.59 9.05 -23.06
C ASP A 633 -26.05 9.42 -22.69
N PRO A 634 -26.30 10.07 -21.53
CA PRO A 634 -27.65 10.46 -21.13
C PRO A 634 -28.36 11.35 -22.15
N THR A 635 -27.63 12.10 -22.98
CA THR A 635 -28.21 13.01 -24.00
C THR A 635 -28.93 12.27 -25.13
N GLU A 636 -28.73 10.95 -25.27
CA GLU A 636 -29.49 10.12 -26.22
C GLU A 636 -30.95 9.89 -25.81
N LEU A 637 -31.27 10.18 -24.54
CA LEU A 637 -32.59 10.06 -23.93
C LEU A 637 -33.24 11.44 -23.73
N PRO A 638 -34.58 11.52 -23.69
CA PRO A 638 -35.27 12.78 -23.44
C PRO A 638 -34.94 13.28 -22.03
N GLY A 639 -34.74 14.60 -21.91
CA GLY A 639 -34.30 15.22 -20.65
C GLY A 639 -35.32 15.16 -19.51
N PRO A 640 -34.99 15.74 -18.33
CA PRO A 640 -35.76 15.57 -17.10
C PRO A 640 -37.22 16.06 -17.18
N THR A 641 -37.52 17.01 -18.07
CA THR A 641 -38.86 17.59 -18.27
C THR A 641 -39.77 16.76 -19.19
N SER A 642 -39.24 15.73 -19.83
CA SER A 642 -40.02 14.86 -20.73
C SER A 642 -41.04 14.00 -19.99
N THR A 643 -42.13 13.66 -20.66
CA THR A 643 -43.15 12.76 -20.10
C THR A 643 -42.61 11.33 -19.93
N GLU A 644 -43.22 10.54 -19.06
CA GLU A 644 -42.83 9.13 -18.86
C GLU A 644 -43.00 8.29 -20.14
N LEU A 645 -44.00 8.63 -20.96
CA LEU A 645 -44.29 7.95 -22.22
C LEU A 645 -43.20 8.21 -23.25
N GLU A 646 -42.82 9.47 -23.47
CA GLU A 646 -41.75 9.86 -24.40
C GLU A 646 -40.42 9.21 -24.01
N TRP A 647 -40.07 9.28 -22.72
CA TRP A 647 -38.85 8.67 -22.21
C TRP A 647 -38.86 7.14 -22.42
N THR A 648 -39.97 6.47 -22.10
CA THR A 648 -40.10 5.01 -22.27
C THR A 648 -40.02 4.59 -23.73
N ALA A 649 -40.62 5.36 -24.64
CA ALA A 649 -40.56 5.09 -26.08
C ALA A 649 -39.11 5.18 -26.59
N ARG A 650 -38.38 6.26 -26.23
CA ARG A 650 -36.98 6.43 -26.62
C ARG A 650 -36.07 5.38 -25.98
N TRP A 651 -36.29 5.07 -24.69
CA TRP A 651 -35.56 4.02 -23.97
C TRP A 651 -35.68 2.66 -24.67
N ARG A 652 -36.86 2.28 -25.16
CA ARG A 652 -37.04 1.01 -25.91
C ARG A 652 -36.17 0.94 -27.16
N VAL A 653 -36.01 2.06 -27.88
CA VAL A 653 -35.14 2.15 -29.06
C VAL A 653 -33.68 2.01 -28.67
N VAL A 654 -33.23 2.79 -27.68
CA VAL A 654 -31.84 2.77 -27.19
C VAL A 654 -31.48 1.37 -26.65
N ARG A 655 -32.34 0.78 -25.83
CA ARG A 655 -32.15 -0.55 -25.25
C ARG A 655 -31.99 -1.64 -26.31
N ARG A 656 -32.82 -1.61 -27.36
CA ARG A 656 -32.72 -2.56 -28.48
C ARG A 656 -31.42 -2.37 -29.27
N ARG A 657 -31.04 -1.12 -29.56
CA ARG A 657 -29.80 -0.80 -30.27
C ARG A 657 -28.56 -1.30 -29.53
N LEU A 658 -28.52 -1.07 -28.22
CA LEU A 658 -27.40 -1.48 -27.36
C LEU A 658 -27.45 -2.98 -26.96
N ARG A 659 -28.54 -3.69 -27.27
CA ARG A 659 -28.76 -5.09 -26.89
C ARG A 659 -28.59 -5.34 -25.38
N LEU A 660 -29.04 -4.38 -24.57
CA LEU A 660 -28.92 -4.45 -23.11
C LEU A 660 -29.75 -5.62 -22.53
N PRO A 661 -29.15 -6.45 -21.66
CA PRO A 661 -29.86 -7.55 -21.00
C PRO A 661 -30.97 -7.02 -20.09
N ASP A 662 -31.88 -7.89 -19.63
CA ASP A 662 -32.95 -7.49 -18.71
C ASP A 662 -32.43 -7.06 -17.34
N CYS A 663 -31.33 -7.64 -16.89
CA CYS A 663 -30.72 -7.35 -15.59
C CYS A 663 -29.40 -6.60 -15.79
N VAL A 664 -29.31 -5.41 -15.21
CA VAL A 664 -28.14 -4.54 -15.30
C VAL A 664 -27.77 -3.98 -13.94
N ARG A 665 -26.54 -3.52 -13.80
CA ARG A 665 -26.02 -2.79 -12.65
C ARG A 665 -25.60 -1.39 -13.07
N ILE A 666 -25.97 -0.42 -12.25
CA ILE A 666 -25.57 1.00 -12.40
C ILE A 666 -24.93 1.51 -11.12
N GLY A 667 -24.15 2.58 -11.23
CA GLY A 667 -23.41 3.18 -10.12
C GLY A 667 -21.96 2.67 -10.01
N HIS A 668 -21.23 3.21 -9.05
CA HIS A 668 -19.79 3.01 -8.92
C HIS A 668 -19.41 2.58 -7.50
N GLY A 669 -18.36 1.77 -7.38
CA GLY A 669 -17.86 1.26 -6.10
C GLY A 669 -18.97 0.63 -5.25
N ASP A 670 -19.06 1.05 -3.98
CA ASP A 670 -20.05 0.56 -3.03
C ASP A 670 -21.45 1.21 -3.18
N GLN A 671 -21.72 1.97 -4.25
CA GLN A 671 -23.03 2.59 -4.48
C GLN A 671 -23.68 2.08 -5.75
N GLN A 672 -23.85 0.76 -5.84
CA GLN A 672 -24.44 0.10 -6.98
C GLN A 672 -25.90 -0.31 -6.75
N LEU A 673 -26.69 -0.25 -7.82
CA LEU A 673 -28.07 -0.74 -7.91
C LEU A 673 -28.16 -1.82 -8.98
N ARG A 674 -28.72 -2.98 -8.63
CA ARG A 674 -29.05 -4.05 -9.57
C ARG A 674 -30.50 -3.89 -10.02
N LEU A 675 -30.70 -3.55 -11.28
CA LEU A 675 -31.97 -3.19 -11.88
C LEU A 675 -32.45 -4.24 -12.88
N MET A 676 -33.73 -4.59 -12.80
CA MET A 676 -34.50 -5.37 -13.75
C MET A 676 -35.27 -4.42 -14.66
N LEU A 677 -34.80 -4.23 -15.88
CA LEU A 677 -35.33 -3.26 -16.85
C LEU A 677 -36.75 -3.57 -17.31
N ALA A 678 -37.26 -4.78 -17.06
CA ALA A 678 -38.67 -5.14 -17.25
C ALA A 678 -39.59 -4.44 -16.22
N LYS A 679 -39.11 -4.16 -15.00
CA LYS A 679 -39.88 -3.49 -13.93
C LYS A 679 -39.93 -1.97 -14.14
N ALA A 680 -41.11 -1.38 -13.96
CA ALA A 680 -41.29 0.07 -14.13
C ALA A 680 -40.56 0.90 -13.06
N MET A 681 -40.57 0.43 -11.80
CA MET A 681 -39.84 1.05 -10.69
C MET A 681 -38.34 1.18 -11.00
N ASP A 682 -37.73 0.10 -11.47
CA ASP A 682 -36.33 0.04 -11.81
C ASP A 682 -35.95 0.96 -12.96
N ARG A 683 -36.81 1.06 -13.99
CA ARG A 683 -36.62 2.04 -15.07
C ARG A 683 -36.70 3.48 -14.57
N ALA A 684 -37.58 3.76 -13.59
CA ALA A 684 -37.63 5.09 -12.97
C ALA A 684 -36.36 5.40 -12.17
N LEU A 685 -35.79 4.41 -11.45
CA LEU A 685 -34.50 4.57 -10.77
C LEU A 685 -33.35 4.78 -11.77
N LEU A 686 -33.34 4.04 -12.88
CA LEU A 686 -32.39 4.25 -13.96
C LEU A 686 -32.48 5.66 -14.55
N ARG A 687 -33.69 6.12 -14.87
CA ARG A 687 -33.92 7.47 -15.38
C ARG A 687 -33.34 8.53 -14.44
N VAL A 688 -33.63 8.44 -13.14
CA VAL A 688 -33.11 9.38 -12.14
C VAL A 688 -31.59 9.35 -12.06
N HIS A 689 -30.97 8.17 -12.22
CA HIS A 689 -29.52 8.06 -12.23
C HIS A 689 -28.90 8.72 -13.48
N LEU A 690 -29.52 8.54 -14.64
CA LEU A 690 -29.09 9.14 -15.90
C LEU A 690 -29.31 10.67 -15.92
N ASP A 691 -30.48 11.13 -15.44
CA ASP A 691 -30.83 12.56 -15.34
C ASP A 691 -29.91 13.33 -14.39
N ALA A 692 -29.27 12.64 -13.44
CA ALA A 692 -28.34 13.22 -12.46
C ALA A 692 -26.87 13.14 -12.90
N ALA A 693 -26.56 12.54 -14.04
CA ALA A 693 -25.20 12.34 -14.51
C ALA A 693 -24.73 13.53 -15.37
N ASP A 694 -23.55 14.07 -15.05
CA ASP A 694 -22.91 15.15 -15.82
C ASP A 694 -22.14 14.63 -17.06
N GLY A 695 -22.22 13.33 -17.35
CA GLY A 695 -21.49 12.68 -18.44
C GLY A 695 -21.93 11.24 -18.68
N PRO A 696 -21.20 10.49 -19.54
CA PRO A 696 -21.53 9.11 -19.87
C PRO A 696 -21.61 8.20 -18.65
N VAL A 697 -22.63 7.35 -18.61
CA VAL A 697 -22.88 6.41 -17.51
C VAL A 697 -22.51 4.99 -17.93
N THR A 698 -21.74 4.30 -17.08
CA THR A 698 -21.46 2.87 -17.26
C THR A 698 -22.63 2.04 -16.77
N ILE A 699 -23.21 1.24 -17.67
CA ILE A 699 -24.19 0.20 -17.37
C ILE A 699 -23.49 -1.13 -17.53
N THR A 700 -23.60 -2.01 -16.54
CA THR A 700 -22.92 -3.32 -16.53
C THR A 700 -23.94 -4.44 -16.54
N GLU A 701 -23.67 -5.56 -17.19
CA GLU A 701 -24.49 -6.76 -17.11
C GLU A 701 -24.54 -7.29 -15.66
N ALA A 702 -25.70 -7.80 -15.25
CA ALA A 702 -25.90 -8.37 -13.93
C ALA A 702 -26.76 -9.64 -14.02
N ALA A 703 -26.54 -10.55 -13.07
CA ALA A 703 -27.35 -11.75 -12.96
C ALA A 703 -28.78 -11.45 -12.47
N GLY A 704 -29.74 -12.22 -12.97
CA GLY A 704 -31.14 -12.14 -12.56
C GLY A 704 -31.44 -12.96 -11.29
N PRO A 705 -32.66 -12.86 -10.73
CA PRO A 705 -33.04 -13.59 -9.51
C PRO A 705 -32.88 -15.11 -9.62
N SER A 706 -33.18 -15.67 -10.79
CA SER A 706 -33.05 -17.12 -11.05
C SER A 706 -31.60 -17.63 -10.95
N SER A 707 -30.61 -16.76 -11.16
CA SER A 707 -29.20 -17.09 -10.95
C SER A 707 -28.85 -17.30 -9.48
N PHE A 708 -29.70 -16.84 -8.55
CA PHE A 708 -29.52 -17.02 -7.10
C PHE A 708 -30.51 -18.05 -6.52
N GLY A 709 -31.11 -18.89 -7.35
CA GLY A 709 -32.13 -19.84 -6.91
C GLY A 709 -31.63 -20.86 -5.87
N TRP A 710 -30.32 -21.12 -5.83
CA TRP A 710 -29.68 -21.94 -4.80
C TRP A 710 -29.76 -21.36 -3.38
N LEU A 711 -30.06 -20.05 -3.24
CA LEU A 711 -30.24 -19.35 -1.96
C LEU A 711 -31.53 -18.53 -1.97
N ASP A 712 -32.64 -19.13 -2.40
CA ASP A 712 -33.98 -18.53 -2.40
C ASP A 712 -34.06 -17.21 -3.20
N SER A 713 -33.31 -17.12 -4.31
CA SER A 713 -33.19 -15.93 -5.16
C SER A 713 -32.61 -14.69 -4.45
N ARG A 714 -32.00 -14.85 -3.28
CA ARG A 714 -31.32 -13.77 -2.56
C ARG A 714 -29.94 -13.54 -3.15
N ALA A 715 -29.60 -12.28 -3.39
CA ALA A 715 -28.27 -11.94 -3.88
C ALA A 715 -27.21 -12.42 -2.88
N ALA A 716 -26.25 -13.21 -3.36
CA ALA A 716 -25.23 -13.84 -2.53
C ALA A 716 -23.83 -13.64 -3.13
N GLU A 717 -22.89 -13.32 -2.25
CA GLU A 717 -21.46 -13.17 -2.53
C GLU A 717 -20.67 -14.08 -1.60
N LEU A 718 -19.68 -14.78 -2.13
CA LEU A 718 -18.74 -15.62 -1.40
C LEU A 718 -17.39 -14.90 -1.28
N VAL A 719 -16.87 -14.79 -0.06
CA VAL A 719 -15.56 -14.21 0.25
C VAL A 719 -14.58 -15.33 0.58
N VAL A 720 -13.68 -15.60 -0.35
CA VAL A 720 -12.69 -16.69 -0.25
C VAL A 720 -11.31 -16.10 0.04
N GLY A 721 -10.71 -16.48 1.16
CA GLY A 721 -9.30 -16.17 1.45
C GLY A 721 -8.39 -17.07 0.63
N LEU A 722 -7.32 -16.51 0.07
CA LEU A 722 -6.35 -17.19 -0.76
C LEU A 722 -4.93 -16.91 -0.24
N THR A 723 -4.06 -17.91 -0.32
CA THR A 723 -2.62 -17.79 -0.08
C THR A 723 -1.85 -18.20 -1.33
N SER A 724 -0.73 -17.52 -1.60
CA SER A 724 0.15 -17.81 -2.73
C SER A 724 0.87 -19.13 -2.51
N ILE A 725 1.04 -19.90 -3.59
CA ILE A 725 1.94 -21.08 -3.58
C ILE A 725 3.36 -20.73 -4.07
N HIS A 726 3.59 -19.47 -4.45
CA HIS A 726 4.93 -19.03 -4.81
C HIS A 726 5.82 -19.00 -3.57
N PRO A 727 7.08 -19.48 -3.66
CA PRO A 727 7.99 -19.42 -2.53
C PRO A 727 8.26 -17.96 -2.15
N PRO A 728 8.33 -17.65 -0.85
CA PRO A 728 8.71 -16.33 -0.39
C PRO A 728 10.13 -15.99 -0.84
N ALA A 729 10.41 -14.70 -1.00
CA ALA A 729 11.76 -14.23 -1.29
C ALA A 729 12.65 -14.38 -0.04
N PRO A 730 13.95 -14.71 -0.19
CA PRO A 730 14.85 -14.78 0.95
C PRO A 730 14.93 -13.43 1.68
N PRO A 731 15.23 -13.40 3.00
CA PRO A 731 15.44 -12.14 3.71
C PRO A 731 16.60 -11.33 3.10
N PRO A 732 16.55 -9.99 3.12
CA PRO A 732 17.67 -9.16 2.68
C PRO A 732 18.97 -9.52 3.42
N SER A 733 20.10 -9.53 2.71
CA SER A 733 21.41 -9.91 3.24
C SER A 733 21.84 -9.11 4.48
N ILE A 734 21.39 -7.86 4.59
CA ILE A 734 21.59 -6.99 5.75
C ILE A 734 21.06 -7.59 7.07
N LEU A 735 20.13 -8.55 7.00
CA LEU A 735 19.57 -9.23 8.16
C LEU A 735 20.27 -10.57 8.47
N THR A 736 20.94 -11.17 7.49
CA THR A 736 21.51 -12.53 7.60
C THR A 736 23.03 -12.56 7.60
N SER A 737 23.70 -11.49 7.17
CA SER A 737 25.14 -11.44 6.98
C SER A 737 25.73 -10.13 7.52
N GLY A 738 26.86 -10.24 8.21
CA GLY A 738 27.58 -9.09 8.74
C GLY A 738 27.02 -8.51 10.07
N PRO A 739 27.69 -7.50 10.62
CA PRO A 739 27.24 -6.74 11.77
C PRO A 739 26.07 -5.84 11.38
N TRP A 740 25.28 -5.48 12.38
CA TRP A 740 24.16 -4.57 12.20
C TRP A 740 24.67 -3.17 11.80
N PRO A 741 24.11 -2.54 10.76
CA PRO A 741 24.50 -1.19 10.39
C PRO A 741 24.17 -0.22 11.53
N PRO A 742 24.92 0.89 11.66
CA PRO A 742 24.60 1.91 12.64
C PRO A 742 23.17 2.43 12.43
N HIS A 743 22.49 2.70 13.54
CA HIS A 743 21.08 3.10 13.59
C HIS A 743 20.81 4.44 12.85
N GLU A 744 21.83 5.25 12.62
CA GLU A 744 21.71 6.54 11.96
C GLU A 744 22.59 6.63 10.70
N PRO A 745 22.04 7.13 9.57
CA PRO A 745 22.82 7.43 8.38
C PRO A 745 23.92 8.44 8.68
N THR A 746 25.09 8.27 8.07
CA THR A 746 26.17 9.26 8.16
C THR A 746 25.70 10.62 7.66
N ALA A 747 26.06 11.67 8.41
CA ALA A 747 25.66 13.03 8.10
C ALA A 747 26.13 13.42 6.70
N PRO A 748 25.27 14.07 5.89
CA PRO A 748 25.68 14.59 4.60
C PRO A 748 26.76 15.67 4.74
N LEU A 749 27.70 15.69 3.80
CA LEU A 749 28.66 16.76 3.62
C LEU A 749 28.07 17.82 2.67
N LEU A 750 27.74 18.99 3.22
CA LEU A 750 27.17 20.12 2.49
C LEU A 750 28.24 20.89 1.71
N PRO A 751 27.85 21.67 0.69
CA PRO A 751 28.71 22.71 0.13
C PRO A 751 29.34 23.58 1.23
N GLY A 752 30.65 23.78 1.19
CA GLY A 752 31.42 24.46 2.24
C GLY A 752 32.15 23.50 3.22
N SER A 753 32.00 22.19 3.07
CA SER A 753 32.67 21.18 3.90
C SER A 753 34.01 20.70 3.33
N ARG A 754 34.58 19.62 3.88
CA ARG A 754 35.86 19.00 3.42
C ARG A 754 35.81 18.37 2.02
N MET A 755 34.62 18.27 1.43
CA MET A 755 34.40 17.64 0.14
C MET A 755 33.59 18.58 -0.77
N LEU A 756 34.18 18.97 -1.89
CA LEU A 756 33.44 19.59 -2.97
C LEU A 756 32.85 18.51 -3.87
N SER A 757 31.52 18.54 -4.01
CA SER A 757 30.81 17.72 -4.97
C SER A 757 30.27 18.55 -6.11
N ALA A 758 30.55 18.12 -7.33
CA ALA A 758 30.04 18.72 -8.55
C ALA A 758 29.34 17.67 -9.43
N ARG A 759 28.22 18.07 -10.05
CA ARG A 759 27.60 17.38 -11.19
C ARG A 759 27.82 18.23 -12.43
N LEU A 760 28.40 17.61 -13.46
CA LEU A 760 28.64 18.19 -14.77
C LEU A 760 27.67 17.54 -15.75
N LEU A 761 26.61 18.26 -16.14
CA LEU A 761 25.62 17.76 -17.08
C LEU A 761 26.24 17.70 -18.48
N THR A 762 26.28 16.51 -19.08
CA THR A 762 26.99 16.28 -20.35
C THR A 762 26.41 15.05 -21.06
N THR A 763 26.67 14.88 -22.35
CA THR A 763 26.26 13.67 -23.06
C THR A 763 27.27 12.53 -22.85
N PRO A 764 26.87 11.25 -22.93
CA PRO A 764 27.78 10.12 -22.76
C PRO A 764 29.04 10.17 -23.62
N GLU A 765 28.93 10.67 -24.85
CA GLU A 765 30.01 10.74 -25.83
C GLU A 765 31.13 11.71 -25.41
N LEU A 766 30.80 12.72 -24.59
CA LEU A 766 31.73 13.76 -24.15
C LEU A 766 32.40 13.40 -22.82
N MET A 767 31.90 12.42 -22.06
CA MET A 767 32.43 12.05 -20.76
C MET A 767 33.92 11.64 -20.84
N ASP A 768 34.30 10.82 -21.82
CA ASP A 768 35.69 10.40 -22.02
C ASP A 768 36.60 11.58 -22.36
N THR A 769 36.09 12.54 -23.13
CA THR A 769 36.84 13.75 -23.49
C THR A 769 37.07 14.64 -22.27
N ILE A 770 36.04 14.82 -21.44
CA ILE A 770 36.15 15.57 -20.19
C ILE A 770 37.13 14.89 -19.24
N LEU A 771 37.07 13.56 -19.09
CA LEU A 771 37.94 12.83 -18.18
C LEU A 771 39.40 12.77 -18.65
N THR A 772 39.65 12.60 -19.96
CA THR A 772 41.03 12.46 -20.49
C THR A 772 41.71 13.78 -20.85
N ARG A 773 40.94 14.87 -21.04
CA ARG A 773 41.49 16.20 -21.40
C ARG A 773 41.10 17.30 -20.43
N GLY A 774 39.83 17.34 -20.04
CA GLY A 774 39.29 18.37 -19.15
C GLY A 774 39.81 18.26 -17.72
N LEU A 775 39.69 17.09 -17.10
CA LEU A 775 40.07 16.86 -15.70
C LEU A 775 41.57 17.07 -15.45
N PRO A 776 42.51 16.59 -16.30
CA PRO A 776 43.91 16.95 -16.18
C PRO A 776 44.16 18.47 -16.20
N ALA A 777 43.48 19.21 -17.07
CA ALA A 777 43.61 20.67 -17.16
C ALA A 777 43.06 21.39 -15.91
N LEU A 778 42.04 20.83 -15.26
CA LEU A 778 41.59 21.28 -13.94
C LEU A 778 42.69 21.06 -12.90
N LEU A 779 43.17 19.82 -12.75
CA LEU A 779 44.14 19.45 -11.71
C LEU A 779 45.46 20.23 -11.82
N ALA A 780 45.88 20.59 -13.03
CA ALA A 780 47.06 21.42 -13.28
C ALA A 780 46.98 22.86 -12.70
N GLN A 781 45.79 23.31 -12.26
CA GLN A 781 45.62 24.61 -11.61
C GLN A 781 46.10 24.64 -10.15
N TRP A 782 46.44 23.48 -9.57
CA TRP A 782 47.00 23.36 -8.24
C TRP A 782 48.50 23.02 -8.31
N GLU A 783 49.31 23.66 -7.45
CA GLU A 783 50.72 23.26 -7.26
C GLU A 783 50.82 21.82 -6.75
N THR A 784 49.95 21.45 -5.81
CA THR A 784 49.73 20.07 -5.38
C THR A 784 48.27 19.70 -5.66
N PRO A 785 48.00 18.84 -6.66
CA PRO A 785 46.65 18.45 -7.02
C PRO A 785 45.88 17.84 -5.85
N PRO A 786 44.61 18.22 -5.64
CA PRO A 786 43.77 17.59 -4.62
C PRO A 786 43.44 16.14 -4.99
N GLU A 787 43.04 15.35 -4.00
CA GLU A 787 42.49 14.03 -4.24
C GLU A 787 41.11 14.17 -4.89
N VAL A 788 40.96 13.55 -6.06
CA VAL A 788 39.75 13.64 -6.88
C VAL A 788 39.33 12.27 -7.35
N TRP A 789 38.03 12.00 -7.24
CA TRP A 789 37.40 10.83 -7.83
C TRP A 789 36.12 11.21 -8.57
N PHE A 790 35.73 10.35 -9.51
CA PHE A 790 34.56 10.59 -10.34
C PHE A 790 33.69 9.35 -10.52
N LEU A 791 32.45 9.58 -10.94
CA LEU A 791 31.51 8.55 -11.38
C LEU A 791 30.74 9.04 -12.62
N ARG A 792 30.43 8.14 -13.54
CA ARG A 792 29.53 8.39 -14.65
C ARG A 792 28.11 8.02 -14.25
N MET A 793 27.15 8.89 -14.56
CA MET A 793 25.75 8.70 -14.21
C MET A 793 24.89 8.79 -15.48
N ARG A 794 23.84 7.95 -15.56
CA ARG A 794 22.84 7.98 -16.65
C ARG A 794 21.54 8.68 -16.26
N HIS A 795 21.18 8.65 -14.97
CA HIS A 795 19.91 9.16 -14.44
C HIS A 795 20.14 10.20 -13.33
N PRO A 796 19.21 11.18 -13.15
CA PRO A 796 18.00 11.42 -13.95
C PRO A 796 18.30 11.87 -15.39
N GLU A 797 19.44 12.52 -15.59
CA GLU A 797 20.04 12.86 -16.89
C GLU A 797 21.52 12.45 -16.90
N PRO A 798 22.15 12.22 -18.07
CA PRO A 798 23.57 11.88 -18.13
C PRO A 798 24.45 12.99 -17.55
N HIS A 799 25.33 12.63 -16.61
CA HIS A 799 26.26 13.57 -15.98
C HIS A 799 27.49 12.89 -15.41
N LEU A 800 28.58 13.64 -15.25
CA LEU A 800 29.72 13.24 -14.43
C LEU A 800 29.55 13.77 -13.01
N ARG A 801 29.73 12.91 -12.01
CA ARG A 801 29.93 13.32 -10.61
C ARG A 801 31.42 13.46 -10.36
N LEU A 802 31.85 14.62 -9.91
CA LEU A 802 33.22 14.91 -9.52
C LEU A 802 33.26 15.22 -8.02
N ARG A 803 34.23 14.63 -7.32
CA ARG A 803 34.40 14.78 -5.87
C ARG A 803 35.83 15.21 -5.62
N VAL A 804 36.00 16.35 -4.97
CA VAL A 804 37.31 16.97 -4.71
C VAL A 804 37.48 17.13 -3.22
N HIS A 805 38.42 16.40 -2.64
CA HIS A 805 38.85 16.62 -1.27
C HIS A 805 39.58 17.95 -1.17
N THR A 806 39.17 18.80 -0.22
CA THR A 806 39.76 20.12 -0.09
C THR A 806 39.78 20.61 1.36
N ALA A 807 40.87 21.29 1.72
CA ALA A 807 40.97 22.07 2.95
C ALA A 807 40.44 23.51 2.79
N ASP A 808 40.35 23.99 1.53
CA ASP A 808 39.81 25.30 1.17
C ASP A 808 38.71 25.13 0.11
N TYR A 809 37.46 25.07 0.59
CA TYR A 809 36.30 24.90 -0.28
C TYR A 809 36.10 26.08 -1.23
N GLY A 810 36.37 27.31 -0.79
CA GLY A 810 36.15 28.52 -1.58
C GLY A 810 37.04 28.54 -2.82
N THR A 811 38.34 28.27 -2.63
CA THR A 811 39.29 28.19 -3.74
C THR A 811 38.98 27.02 -4.68
N ALA A 812 38.64 25.85 -4.14
CA ALA A 812 38.26 24.70 -4.96
C ALA A 812 37.01 24.98 -5.81
N ALA A 813 35.97 25.56 -5.22
CA ALA A 813 34.73 25.92 -5.91
C ALA A 813 34.97 26.96 -7.02
N MET A 814 35.80 27.97 -6.76
CA MET A 814 36.18 28.95 -7.77
C MET A 814 36.88 28.31 -8.97
N ARG A 815 37.85 27.41 -8.73
CA ARG A 815 38.60 26.71 -9.78
C ARG A 815 37.71 25.79 -10.60
N VAL A 816 36.88 24.98 -9.94
CA VAL A 816 35.89 24.11 -10.61
C VAL A 816 34.89 24.93 -11.42
N GLY A 817 34.43 26.08 -10.90
CA GLY A 817 33.52 26.98 -11.61
C GLY A 817 34.14 27.57 -12.87
N ARG A 818 35.38 28.08 -12.80
CA ARG A 818 36.10 28.61 -13.98
C ARG A 818 36.38 27.54 -15.02
N TRP A 819 36.78 26.35 -14.57
CA TRP A 819 36.98 25.20 -15.45
C TRP A 819 35.67 24.78 -16.13
N ALA A 820 34.56 24.72 -15.40
CA ALA A 820 33.26 24.41 -15.96
C ALA A 820 32.82 25.44 -17.03
N GLU A 821 33.09 26.72 -16.80
CA GLU A 821 32.83 27.77 -17.80
C GLU A 821 33.64 27.55 -19.09
N GLN A 822 34.92 27.17 -18.97
CA GLN A 822 35.72 26.77 -20.13
C GLN A 822 35.10 25.55 -20.85
N LEU A 823 34.66 24.53 -20.11
CA LEU A 823 34.00 23.36 -20.71
C LEU A 823 32.70 23.73 -21.44
N ARG A 824 31.92 24.68 -20.91
CA ARG A 824 30.69 25.20 -21.56
C ARG A 824 31.02 25.93 -22.85
N GLN A 825 32.05 26.77 -22.86
CA GLN A 825 32.50 27.48 -24.06
C GLN A 825 32.96 26.53 -25.18
N HIS A 826 33.49 25.36 -24.82
CA HIS A 826 33.82 24.29 -25.78
C HIS A 826 32.63 23.39 -26.16
N GLY A 827 31.45 23.61 -25.58
CA GLY A 827 30.26 22.78 -25.79
C GLY A 827 30.32 21.40 -25.15
N TRP A 828 31.18 21.18 -24.15
CA TRP A 828 31.35 19.86 -23.53
C TRP A 828 30.36 19.60 -22.39
N ILE A 829 29.85 20.63 -21.73
CA ILE A 829 28.85 20.51 -20.66
C ILE A 829 27.75 21.57 -20.82
N GLY A 830 26.57 21.30 -20.27
CA GLY A 830 25.46 22.26 -20.18
C GLY A 830 25.54 23.10 -18.90
N ASP A 831 25.43 22.43 -17.75
CA ASP A 831 25.36 23.06 -16.42
C ASP A 831 26.33 22.40 -15.42
N LEU A 832 26.73 23.20 -14.42
CA LEU A 832 27.45 22.76 -13.22
C LEU A 832 26.52 22.88 -12.01
N VAL A 833 26.39 21.81 -11.22
CA VAL A 833 25.68 21.85 -9.93
C VAL A 833 26.62 21.44 -8.81
N LEU A 834 26.80 22.31 -7.81
CA LEU A 834 27.44 21.94 -6.55
C LEU A 834 26.39 21.35 -5.61
N ASP A 835 26.57 20.11 -5.17
CA ASP A 835 25.55 19.40 -4.39
C ASP A 835 26.07 18.77 -3.09
N THR A 836 25.16 18.17 -2.34
CA THR A 836 25.46 17.48 -1.09
C THR A 836 26.07 16.11 -1.36
N TYR A 837 27.21 15.82 -0.73
CA TYR A 837 27.79 14.48 -0.72
C TYR A 837 27.26 13.65 0.45
N ARG A 838 26.91 12.39 0.19
CA ARG A 838 26.42 11.44 1.20
C ARG A 838 27.32 10.21 1.16
N PRO A 839 28.25 10.03 2.11
CA PRO A 839 29.12 8.87 2.15
C PRO A 839 28.33 7.56 2.33
N GLU A 840 28.63 6.54 1.52
CA GLU A 840 27.97 5.22 1.53
C GLU A 840 28.56 4.31 2.63
N THR A 841 28.54 4.75 3.89
CA THR A 841 29.18 4.04 5.01
C THR A 841 28.55 2.67 5.32
N HIS A 842 27.29 2.46 4.94
CA HIS A 842 26.64 1.16 5.00
C HIS A 842 27.28 0.13 4.05
N ARG A 843 27.90 0.61 2.95
CA ARG A 843 28.47 -0.21 1.89
C ARG A 843 29.98 -0.37 2.03
N TYR A 844 30.66 0.68 2.49
CA TYR A 844 32.13 0.71 2.57
C TYR A 844 32.69 0.78 3.99
N GLY A 845 31.81 0.75 5.00
CA GLY A 845 32.18 0.84 6.41
C GLY A 845 32.20 2.28 6.92
N PRO A 846 31.97 2.51 8.21
CA PRO A 846 31.96 3.85 8.79
C PRO A 846 33.38 4.37 9.08
N HIS A 847 33.49 5.67 9.41
CA HIS A 847 34.71 6.31 9.91
C HIS A 847 35.95 6.04 9.01
N ALA A 848 37.02 5.50 9.59
CA ALA A 848 38.29 5.24 8.90
C ALA A 848 38.12 4.32 7.68
N CYS A 849 37.17 3.38 7.70
CA CYS A 849 36.87 2.53 6.53
C CYS A 849 36.36 3.38 5.36
N MET A 850 35.47 4.35 5.62
CA MET A 850 34.98 5.24 4.56
C MET A 850 36.09 6.15 4.03
N ASP A 851 36.91 6.74 4.91
CA ASP A 851 37.98 7.63 4.50
C ASP A 851 39.02 6.88 3.64
N THR A 852 39.38 5.64 4.00
CA THR A 852 40.29 4.80 3.22
C THR A 852 39.64 4.25 1.94
N ALA A 853 38.33 4.02 1.92
CA ALA A 853 37.58 3.72 0.70
C ALA A 853 37.61 4.91 -0.29
N GLU A 854 37.49 6.15 0.18
CA GLU A 854 37.58 7.36 -0.66
C GLU A 854 38.98 7.54 -1.27
N LEU A 855 40.04 7.16 -0.55
CA LEU A 855 41.40 7.07 -1.09
C LEU A 855 41.50 6.01 -2.20
N LEU A 856 40.87 4.86 -2.01
CA LEU A 856 40.75 3.83 -3.05
C LEU A 856 39.96 4.35 -4.25
N PHE A 857 38.87 5.09 -4.05
CA PHE A 857 38.09 5.69 -5.15
C PHE A 857 38.91 6.68 -5.97
N THR A 858 39.76 7.47 -5.31
CA THR A 858 40.71 8.39 -5.94
C THR A 858 41.72 7.62 -6.79
N ALA A 859 42.37 6.61 -6.22
CA ALA A 859 43.36 5.81 -6.94
C ALA A 859 42.74 5.01 -8.09
N ASP A 860 41.51 4.50 -7.93
CA ASP A 860 40.80 3.76 -8.97
C ASP A 860 40.27 4.67 -10.09
N SER A 861 39.91 5.92 -9.77
CA SER A 861 39.59 6.94 -10.78
C SER A 861 40.80 7.27 -11.65
N ALA A 862 41.99 7.40 -11.05
CA ALA A 862 43.23 7.57 -11.78
C ALA A 862 43.57 6.34 -12.66
N ALA A 863 43.36 5.12 -12.15
CA ALA A 863 43.54 3.89 -12.93
C ALA A 863 42.59 3.81 -14.13
N ALA A 864 41.31 4.14 -13.94
CA ALA A 864 40.33 4.17 -15.02
C ALA A 864 40.68 5.24 -16.09
N GLN A 865 41.17 6.41 -15.67
CA GLN A 865 41.61 7.44 -16.61
C GLN A 865 42.82 6.99 -17.43
N ALA A 866 43.82 6.37 -16.79
CA ALA A 866 44.98 5.80 -17.49
C ALA A 866 44.56 4.70 -18.48
N GLN A 867 43.57 3.87 -18.13
CA GLN A 867 43.00 2.87 -19.04
C GLN A 867 42.33 3.51 -20.27
N LEU A 868 41.59 4.61 -20.11
CA LEU A 868 40.99 5.35 -21.23
C LEU A 868 42.08 5.91 -22.17
N ASP A 869 43.15 6.45 -21.61
CA ASP A 869 44.26 6.98 -22.39
C ASP A 869 44.98 5.88 -23.17
N VAL A 870 45.25 4.72 -22.54
CA VAL A 870 45.90 3.59 -23.21
C VAL A 870 44.99 2.96 -24.27
N ALA A 871 43.69 2.79 -23.98
CA ALA A 871 42.71 2.31 -24.96
C ALA A 871 42.74 3.16 -26.24
N ARG A 872 42.79 4.49 -26.07
CA ARG A 872 42.87 5.45 -27.18
C ARG A 872 44.21 5.41 -27.90
N GLN A 873 45.33 5.41 -27.17
CA GLN A 873 46.68 5.49 -27.76
C GLN A 873 47.10 4.21 -28.47
N ARG A 874 46.66 3.04 -27.98
CA ARG A 874 47.07 1.72 -28.46
C ARG A 874 45.97 0.99 -29.24
N CYS A 875 44.80 1.59 -29.40
CA CYS A 875 43.62 0.99 -30.03
C CYS A 875 43.24 -0.37 -29.42
N VAL A 876 43.39 -0.51 -28.10
CA VAL A 876 42.97 -1.69 -27.34
C VAL A 876 41.52 -1.51 -26.91
N ASP A 877 40.70 -2.56 -27.00
CA ASP A 877 39.32 -2.51 -26.54
C ASP A 877 39.29 -2.23 -25.02
N LEU A 878 38.58 -1.18 -24.62
CA LEU A 878 38.51 -0.76 -23.21
C LEU A 878 37.94 -1.87 -22.31
N ARG A 879 37.04 -2.72 -22.83
CA ARG A 879 36.50 -3.86 -22.08
C ARG A 879 37.60 -4.84 -21.69
N ALA A 880 38.63 -4.99 -22.55
CA ALA A 880 39.76 -5.85 -22.25
C ALA A 880 40.61 -5.29 -21.10
N LEU A 881 40.89 -3.99 -21.11
CA LEU A 881 41.63 -3.30 -20.05
C LEU A 881 40.86 -3.31 -18.72
N THR A 882 39.56 -3.00 -18.74
CA THR A 882 38.70 -3.03 -17.54
C THR A 882 38.63 -4.43 -16.94
N ALA A 883 38.50 -5.47 -17.76
CA ALA A 883 38.47 -6.86 -17.28
C ALA A 883 39.76 -7.26 -16.54
N VAL A 884 40.93 -6.92 -17.09
CA VAL A 884 42.22 -7.21 -16.42
C VAL A 884 42.39 -6.36 -15.17
N SER A 885 41.98 -5.08 -15.23
CA SER A 885 42.01 -4.17 -14.08
C SER A 885 41.13 -4.65 -12.93
N MET A 886 39.98 -5.28 -13.21
CA MET A 886 39.12 -5.92 -12.20
C MET A 886 39.80 -7.12 -11.53
N VAL A 887 40.55 -7.93 -12.30
CA VAL A 887 41.33 -9.05 -11.74
C VAL A 887 42.43 -8.53 -10.81
N ASP A 888 43.12 -7.45 -11.21
CA ASP A 888 44.14 -6.80 -10.37
C ASP A 888 43.54 -6.22 -9.08
N LEU A 889 42.40 -5.53 -9.17
CA LEU A 889 41.69 -4.99 -7.99
C LEU A 889 41.22 -6.09 -7.03
N ALA A 890 40.63 -7.16 -7.55
CA ALA A 890 40.22 -8.32 -6.75
C ALA A 890 41.44 -8.95 -6.04
N GLY A 891 42.58 -9.05 -6.74
CA GLY A 891 43.81 -9.52 -6.15
C GLY A 891 44.33 -8.62 -5.03
N ALA A 892 44.25 -7.30 -5.22
CA ALA A 892 44.70 -6.32 -4.22
C ALA A 892 43.83 -6.31 -2.96
N MET A 893 42.52 -6.52 -3.09
CA MET A 893 41.60 -6.57 -1.95
C MET A 893 41.71 -7.86 -1.14
N LEU A 894 42.03 -8.99 -1.79
CA LEU A 894 41.96 -10.33 -1.19
C LEU A 894 43.33 -10.92 -0.80
N GLY A 895 44.38 -10.09 -0.71
CA GLY A 895 45.71 -10.54 -0.26
C GLY A 895 46.57 -11.21 -1.33
N GLY A 896 46.21 -11.06 -2.61
CA GLY A 896 47.10 -11.35 -3.74
C GLY A 896 46.41 -11.85 -5.02
N PRO A 897 47.14 -11.90 -6.15
CA PRO A 897 46.57 -12.27 -7.45
C PRO A 897 45.93 -13.67 -7.51
N ALA A 898 46.35 -14.61 -6.65
CA ALA A 898 45.75 -15.95 -6.59
C ALA A 898 44.33 -15.91 -6.00
N ALA A 899 44.18 -15.29 -4.82
CA ALA A 899 42.90 -15.15 -4.14
C ALA A 899 41.88 -14.38 -4.99
N GLY A 900 42.29 -13.29 -5.64
CA GLY A 900 41.43 -12.53 -6.57
C GLY A 900 40.89 -13.37 -7.72
N ARG A 901 41.72 -14.22 -8.33
CA ARG A 901 41.28 -15.12 -9.41
C ARG A 901 40.33 -16.20 -8.91
N GLU A 902 40.63 -16.83 -7.77
CA GLU A 902 39.78 -17.85 -7.17
C GLU A 902 38.40 -17.29 -6.83
N TRP A 903 38.35 -16.09 -6.27
CA TRP A 903 37.10 -15.39 -5.99
C TRP A 903 36.28 -15.14 -7.26
N LEU A 904 36.88 -14.57 -8.32
CA LEU A 904 36.18 -14.34 -9.60
C LEU A 904 35.67 -15.63 -10.24
N ILE A 905 36.38 -16.75 -10.08
CA ILE A 905 35.94 -18.06 -10.58
C ILE A 905 34.72 -18.57 -9.81
N ALA A 906 34.73 -18.35 -8.48
CA ALA A 906 33.70 -18.80 -7.54
C ALA A 906 32.41 -17.96 -7.57
N HIS A 907 32.40 -16.79 -8.22
CA HIS A 907 31.25 -15.88 -8.31
C HIS A 907 30.72 -15.76 -9.77
N PRO A 908 30.24 -16.86 -10.40
CA PRO A 908 29.70 -16.84 -11.76
C PRO A 908 28.43 -16.00 -11.90
N GLU A 909 27.67 -15.78 -10.83
CA GLU A 909 26.43 -15.00 -10.79
C GLU A 909 26.63 -13.52 -11.13
N LEU A 910 27.85 -13.00 -11.02
CA LEU A 910 28.21 -11.64 -11.43
C LEU A 910 28.46 -11.51 -12.94
N ALA A 911 28.51 -12.62 -13.68
CA ALA A 911 28.85 -12.67 -15.09
C ALA A 911 27.62 -12.96 -15.97
N ALA A 912 27.64 -12.45 -17.20
CA ALA A 912 26.59 -12.74 -18.18
C ALA A 912 26.65 -14.20 -18.68
N ASP A 913 25.50 -14.77 -19.05
CA ASP A 913 25.41 -16.10 -19.68
C ASP A 913 25.74 -16.10 -21.18
N THR A 914 25.88 -14.93 -21.81
CA THR A 914 26.16 -14.78 -23.24
C THR A 914 27.63 -15.04 -23.64
N PRO A 915 27.90 -15.66 -24.81
CA PRO A 915 29.28 -15.95 -25.25
C PRO A 915 30.20 -14.73 -25.30
N THR A 916 31.44 -14.90 -24.84
CA THR A 916 32.47 -13.85 -24.84
C THR A 916 33.03 -13.62 -26.25
N ASP A 917 33.20 -12.35 -26.64
CA ASP A 917 33.93 -11.99 -27.87
C ASP A 917 35.38 -12.49 -27.81
N ARG A 918 35.75 -13.36 -28.76
CA ARG A 918 37.07 -14.00 -28.82
C ARG A 918 38.19 -13.00 -29.09
N THR A 919 37.93 -11.92 -29.81
CA THR A 919 38.92 -10.88 -30.10
C THR A 919 39.27 -10.11 -28.84
N VAL A 920 38.25 -9.68 -28.10
CA VAL A 920 38.41 -8.97 -26.83
C VAL A 920 39.10 -9.87 -25.79
N LEU A 921 38.73 -11.14 -25.70
CA LEU A 921 39.39 -12.09 -24.81
C LEU A 921 40.88 -12.25 -25.11
N ARG A 922 41.28 -12.32 -26.39
CA ARG A 922 42.70 -12.38 -26.77
C ARG A 922 43.45 -11.13 -26.34
N GLN A 923 42.85 -9.95 -26.54
CA GLN A 923 43.42 -8.69 -26.07
C GLN A 923 43.57 -8.67 -24.55
N SER A 924 42.56 -9.13 -23.80
CA SER A 924 42.64 -9.25 -22.33
C SER A 924 43.78 -10.16 -21.88
N LEU A 925 43.97 -11.30 -22.53
CA LEU A 925 45.06 -12.23 -22.19
C LEU A 925 46.44 -11.65 -22.52
N ALA A 926 46.57 -10.90 -23.60
CA ALA A 926 47.81 -10.21 -23.96
C ALA A 926 48.17 -9.14 -22.91
N VAL A 927 47.20 -8.31 -22.50
CA VAL A 927 47.37 -7.32 -21.42
C VAL A 927 47.73 -8.00 -20.10
N ALA A 928 47.02 -9.07 -19.72
CA ALA A 928 47.29 -9.79 -18.47
C ALA A 928 48.67 -10.47 -18.43
N SER A 929 49.25 -10.77 -19.58
CA SER A 929 50.57 -11.42 -19.69
C SER A 929 51.74 -10.41 -19.68
N ASN A 930 51.45 -9.12 -19.85
CA ASN A 930 52.45 -8.05 -19.79
C ASN A 930 51.94 -6.87 -18.95
N PRO A 931 51.81 -7.03 -17.62
CA PRO A 931 51.24 -6.02 -16.72
C PRO A 931 52.14 -4.80 -16.50
N ASP A 932 53.43 -4.86 -16.89
CA ASP A 932 54.43 -3.80 -16.72
C ASP A 932 54.48 -2.85 -17.93
N ASP A 933 53.33 -2.52 -18.51
CA ASP A 933 53.25 -1.38 -19.45
C ASP A 933 53.47 -0.09 -18.67
N ASP A 934 54.55 0.65 -18.98
CA ASP A 934 54.99 1.88 -18.27
C ASP A 934 53.85 2.90 -18.08
N LEU A 935 52.85 2.90 -18.97
CA LEU A 935 51.72 3.83 -18.96
C LEU A 935 50.61 3.47 -17.95
N LEU A 936 50.48 2.20 -17.53
CA LEU A 936 49.48 1.75 -16.54
C LEU A 936 50.09 1.40 -15.19
N ALA A 937 51.37 1.00 -15.19
CA ALA A 937 52.05 0.43 -14.03
C ALA A 937 52.00 1.34 -12.79
N GLU A 938 52.20 2.65 -12.96
CA GLU A 938 52.15 3.59 -11.84
C GLU A 938 50.74 3.70 -11.24
N ALA A 939 49.72 3.89 -12.09
CA ALA A 939 48.34 4.06 -11.65
C ALA A 939 47.79 2.79 -10.97
N TRP A 940 48.07 1.61 -11.53
CA TRP A 940 47.67 0.34 -10.92
C TRP A 940 48.43 0.06 -9.63
N THR A 941 49.73 0.39 -9.54
CA THR A 941 50.50 0.25 -8.30
C THR A 941 49.93 1.15 -7.18
N ARG A 942 49.59 2.40 -7.50
CA ARG A 942 48.96 3.32 -6.55
C ARG A 942 47.62 2.78 -6.06
N ARG A 943 46.79 2.27 -6.98
CA ARG A 943 45.51 1.64 -6.64
C ARG A 943 45.68 0.38 -5.79
N ARG A 944 46.64 -0.49 -6.10
CA ARG A 944 46.92 -1.70 -5.30
C ARG A 944 47.25 -1.34 -3.85
N ARG A 945 48.08 -0.32 -3.63
CA ARG A 945 48.42 0.16 -2.28
C ARG A 945 47.19 0.69 -1.53
N ALA A 946 46.36 1.50 -2.20
CA ALA A 946 45.12 2.01 -1.61
C ALA A 946 44.12 0.89 -1.29
N ALA A 947 43.97 -0.10 -2.17
CA ALA A 947 43.11 -1.27 -1.97
C ALA A 947 43.57 -2.12 -0.79
N GLN A 948 44.88 -2.39 -0.68
CA GLN A 948 45.43 -3.12 0.46
C GLN A 948 45.23 -2.34 1.77
N HIS A 949 45.48 -1.02 1.77
CA HIS A 949 45.26 -0.20 2.95
C HIS A 949 43.80 -0.20 3.41
N TYR A 950 42.86 -0.16 2.46
CA TYR A 950 41.44 -0.29 2.77
C TYR A 950 41.10 -1.67 3.32
N ALA A 951 41.59 -2.76 2.71
CA ALA A 951 41.39 -4.11 3.20
C ALA A 951 41.96 -4.32 4.62
N ASP A 952 43.14 -3.77 4.91
CA ASP A 952 43.76 -3.78 6.24
C ASP A 952 42.91 -3.01 7.26
N THR A 953 42.31 -1.89 6.84
CA THR A 953 41.42 -1.07 7.68
C THR A 953 40.12 -1.81 7.99
N LEU A 954 39.53 -2.49 7.00
CA LEU A 954 38.36 -3.36 7.19
C LEU A 954 38.65 -4.49 8.17
N ALA A 955 39.82 -5.11 8.07
CA ALA A 955 40.25 -6.15 9.02
C ALA A 955 40.44 -5.59 10.44
N ALA A 956 40.97 -4.36 10.56
CA ALA A 956 41.18 -3.68 11.83
C ALA A 956 39.89 -3.19 12.52
N ASP A 957 38.81 -2.90 11.78
CA ASP A 957 37.50 -2.50 12.32
C ASP A 957 36.68 -3.69 12.89
N GLY A 958 37.37 -4.71 13.40
CA GLY A 958 36.77 -5.89 14.02
C GLY A 958 36.04 -6.81 13.03
N GLY A 959 36.38 -6.76 11.74
CA GLY A 959 35.78 -7.63 10.71
C GLY A 959 34.31 -7.31 10.42
N ARG A 960 33.89 -6.06 10.68
CA ARG A 960 32.52 -5.61 10.42
C ARG A 960 32.13 -5.72 8.94
N LEU A 961 33.04 -5.42 8.03
CA LEU A 961 32.86 -5.75 6.62
C LEU A 961 34.07 -6.54 6.19
N ALA A 962 33.84 -7.63 5.47
CA ALA A 962 34.92 -8.43 4.91
C ALA A 962 35.29 -7.91 3.51
N ALA A 963 36.56 -7.99 3.14
CA ALA A 963 37.06 -7.47 1.87
C ALA A 963 36.35 -8.09 0.65
N ASP A 964 35.94 -9.35 0.75
CA ASP A 964 35.15 -10.06 -0.26
C ASP A 964 33.72 -9.54 -0.38
N SER A 965 33.08 -9.14 0.73
CA SER A 965 31.70 -8.65 0.76
C SER A 965 31.55 -7.27 0.08
N VAL A 966 32.58 -6.42 0.14
CA VAL A 966 32.59 -5.10 -0.51
C VAL A 966 33.08 -5.16 -1.96
N LEU A 967 33.76 -6.23 -2.36
CA LEU A 967 34.41 -6.35 -3.67
C LEU A 967 33.44 -6.22 -4.85
N PRO A 968 32.23 -6.84 -4.88
CA PRO A 968 31.27 -6.62 -5.97
C PRO A 968 30.97 -5.13 -6.20
N SER A 969 30.91 -4.36 -5.11
CA SER A 969 30.65 -2.92 -5.16
C SER A 969 31.83 -2.14 -5.74
N LEU A 970 33.05 -2.51 -5.37
CA LEU A 970 34.26 -1.90 -5.91
C LEU A 970 34.45 -2.21 -7.40
N LEU A 971 34.15 -3.45 -7.81
CA LEU A 971 34.18 -3.85 -9.22
C LEU A 971 33.14 -3.08 -10.03
N HIS A 972 31.93 -2.89 -9.49
CA HIS A 972 30.91 -2.04 -10.08
C HIS A 972 31.40 -0.58 -10.23
N LEU A 973 31.96 0.01 -9.17
CA LEU A 973 32.50 1.38 -9.24
C LEU A 973 33.62 1.50 -10.28
N HIS A 974 34.49 0.50 -10.40
CA HIS A 974 35.52 0.46 -11.43
C HIS A 974 34.93 0.40 -12.85
N PHE A 975 33.88 -0.41 -13.03
CA PHE A 975 33.15 -0.48 -14.29
C PHE A 975 32.57 0.89 -14.66
N VAL A 976 31.82 1.55 -13.77
CA VAL A 976 31.16 2.83 -14.08
C VAL A 976 32.12 4.03 -14.19
N ARG A 977 33.36 3.90 -13.73
CA ARG A 977 34.43 4.87 -14.03
C ARG A 977 34.95 4.71 -15.47
N SER A 978 35.03 3.47 -15.94
CA SER A 978 35.54 3.11 -17.27
C SER A 978 34.47 3.22 -18.36
N HIS A 979 33.23 2.82 -18.07
CA HIS A 979 32.12 2.68 -19.00
C HIS A 979 30.89 3.44 -18.48
N LEU A 980 30.00 3.88 -19.38
CA LEU A 980 28.70 4.39 -18.94
C LEU A 980 27.92 3.27 -18.23
N PRO A 981 27.20 3.53 -17.12
CA PRO A 981 26.42 2.50 -16.42
C PRO A 981 25.49 1.74 -17.38
N ASP A 982 25.69 0.42 -17.44
CA ASP A 982 24.94 -0.53 -18.27
C ASP A 982 25.07 -1.95 -17.65
N PRO A 983 24.00 -2.51 -17.05
CA PRO A 983 24.06 -3.82 -16.39
C PRO A 983 24.50 -4.95 -17.32
N HIS A 984 24.10 -4.92 -18.59
CA HIS A 984 24.48 -5.95 -19.56
C HIS A 984 25.96 -5.86 -19.93
N GLY A 985 26.46 -4.65 -20.16
CA GLY A 985 27.88 -4.38 -20.37
C GLY A 985 28.74 -4.77 -19.17
N GLU A 986 28.27 -4.47 -17.95
CA GLU A 986 28.96 -4.82 -16.72
C GLU A 986 29.10 -6.34 -16.55
N ALA A 987 27.99 -7.08 -16.69
CA ALA A 987 28.00 -8.54 -16.62
C ALA A 987 28.88 -9.17 -17.72
N ALA A 988 28.96 -8.55 -18.91
CA ALA A 988 29.83 -9.00 -19.98
C ALA A 988 31.33 -8.79 -19.65
N VAL A 989 31.69 -7.66 -19.05
CA VAL A 989 33.07 -7.39 -18.60
C VAL A 989 33.45 -8.27 -17.41
N MET A 990 32.54 -8.53 -16.48
CA MET A 990 32.74 -9.50 -15.39
C MET A 990 32.99 -10.91 -15.94
N ARG A 991 32.26 -11.33 -17.00
CA ARG A 991 32.53 -12.58 -17.70
C ARG A 991 33.93 -12.62 -18.30
N LEU A 992 34.39 -11.53 -18.92
CA LEU A 992 35.75 -11.39 -19.44
C LEU A 992 36.80 -11.52 -18.32
N ALA A 993 36.61 -10.83 -17.19
CA ALA A 993 37.51 -10.90 -16.04
C ALA A 993 37.62 -12.35 -15.50
N ARG A 994 36.47 -13.03 -15.37
CA ARG A 994 36.43 -14.45 -14.99
C ARG A 994 37.12 -15.36 -16.01
N ALA A 995 36.97 -15.10 -17.31
CA ALA A 995 37.67 -15.85 -18.35
C ALA A 995 39.20 -15.68 -18.28
N VAL A 996 39.67 -14.45 -18.00
CA VAL A 996 41.10 -14.17 -17.75
C VAL A 996 41.59 -14.92 -16.51
N ALA A 997 40.83 -14.92 -15.41
CA ALA A 997 41.16 -15.66 -14.20
C ALA A 997 41.28 -17.18 -14.45
N LEU A 998 40.34 -17.77 -15.21
CA LEU A 998 40.37 -19.18 -15.60
C LEU A 998 41.58 -19.54 -16.49
N ALA A 999 41.89 -18.68 -17.48
CA ALA A 999 43.00 -18.92 -18.39
C ALA A 999 44.35 -18.87 -17.68
N THR A 1000 44.54 -17.90 -16.79
CA THR A 1000 45.78 -17.70 -16.03
C THR A 1000 45.97 -18.73 -14.90
N ALA A 1001 44.89 -19.30 -14.34
CA ALA A 1001 44.97 -20.41 -13.39
C ALA A 1001 45.42 -21.74 -14.07
N ARG A 1002 44.97 -21.99 -15.30
CA ARG A 1002 45.29 -23.22 -16.06
C ARG A 1002 46.75 -23.27 -16.53
N THR A 1003 47.34 -22.14 -16.93
CA THR A 1003 48.76 -22.08 -17.33
C THR A 1003 49.70 -22.46 -16.19
N ARG A 1004 49.41 -22.07 -14.94
CA ARG A 1004 50.21 -22.42 -13.75
C ARG A 1004 50.19 -23.90 -13.38
N THR A 1005 49.05 -24.56 -13.59
CA THR A 1005 48.91 -26.01 -13.33
C THR A 1005 49.77 -26.83 -14.29
N ARG A 1006 49.90 -26.35 -15.54
CA ARG A 1006 50.75 -26.91 -16.60
C ARG A 1006 52.25 -26.66 -16.39
N THR A 1007 52.66 -25.52 -15.81
CA THR A 1007 54.08 -25.27 -15.46
C THR A 1007 54.52 -26.11 -14.26
N ARG A 1008 53.68 -26.24 -13.23
CA ARG A 1008 53.98 -27.10 -12.05
C ARG A 1008 54.11 -28.59 -12.40
N THR A 1009 53.32 -29.10 -13.35
CA THR A 1009 53.46 -30.49 -13.83
C THR A 1009 54.67 -30.71 -14.73
N ARG A 1010 55.28 -29.63 -15.24
CA ARG A 1010 56.44 -29.67 -16.13
C ARG A 1010 57.77 -29.39 -15.41
N GLU A 1011 57.71 -28.85 -14.19
CA GLU A 1011 58.83 -28.73 -13.25
C GLU A 1011 58.91 -29.93 -12.28
N ALA A 1012 57.82 -30.69 -12.13
CA ALA A 1012 57.75 -31.92 -11.34
C ALA A 1012 57.99 -33.20 -12.18
N ALA A 1013 58.18 -33.06 -13.49
CA ALA A 1013 58.58 -34.10 -14.44
C ALA A 1013 59.92 -33.72 -15.05
#